data_AF-J2PB77-F1
#
_entry.id   AF-J2PB77-F1
#
_cell.length_a   1.000
_cell.length_b   1.000
_cell.length_c   1.000
_cell.angle_alpha   90.00
_cell.angle_beta   90.00
_cell.angle_gamma   90.00
#
_symmetry.space_group_name_H-M   'P 1'
#
loop_
_entity.id
_entity.type
_entity.pdbx_description
1 polymer ?
#
loop_
_entity_poly.entity_id
_entity_poly.type
_entity_poly.pdbx_seq_one_letter_code
_entity_poly.pdbx_strand_id
1 'polypeptide(L)'
;MRILHISDLHITNSADHTRTIEALCVDITKIDKLKKIDAILCTGDIANRGDTSESAIKSQEAVIRRILQSTIAPAIFLCCPGNHDVNLKAREEIYEPIFTGIKTPEEANKLIDNLIKKGNSELWGHLHGYINLSKKIDPTTYSENILFTTKIINTNSIKVGVASLNSTWRTTGGGSKDRNCLYVGERQIELALEQIHECDIKIALMHHTLDWLTPDEKNRIQRVLSNNFDALLCGHNHNNNASHTTSTLGDLLVSNTGCIYENRDHFNGYSVIDICNDDVWKIEAREYYSQRNVFDISPRFSENGVCEFNISKRNSISKTIISSTAINAALEKANSKLLSFSASEIAPKHLSSIFVEPPLAKKSEKSLAASENIDTDDSDEFVSLHSLSQEKTDIMFIGKRESGKSTLLNHIAVNRFMEFHGNARVGILVDVSILNKLTIAAILTQAIEFLDNEIIKRDLIALLESGEVLVIFDSFNIHNPTHRKVIEEFRDKYPAPRYILATSEEMQDDLSLEKLPTLKKNPVAIYIHSFKRRQTRELVKKWFGEHDQGSEEKLALVKKLLSKLNVPQTPFLVSILLWVIEQQPTAKLINQASAVEALIYGLLEKFTESKLRSSYDSNIQSHFLSELSSNMDEQGVEWIESNKLEIFVASYFQRRGLAVPSRGFTEELLRKGLLYESNQMITFKFDCFRAFFLANKLAENSEALAKVLTPLSIAKYTAELDLLTGLHRGRKEILTMAKDCCQKLLSLSEFNVDISLFENYGKEQGIFNHEETLTKIEDEFLNEPFDDNKRAQLIEDVDFSSKASIDHNHARKRYPTAPLSSQMNFIGALRAYSNILRNSELIDDVALKTACLNDVLTMWSKVIVSTINYINNAESSEFPDDLGDMTPTEFKVFAKLMIPQLVSSLMAESLSTPKLEKFILAEANSPDQCISFLSTMLTIENMNKSSIQAIQKLLKESGTNNIVAQAIFIRLLTLYHYEAPSYSINAIRECIGEAFIVLRGSTLKEKSALKGKFLQHIDEKRASNLEELDAAD
;
A
#
# COMPACT_ATOMS: atom_id res chain seq x y z
N MET A 1 -19.21 40.76 -25.79
CA MET A 1 -20.21 40.59 -24.72
C MET A 1 -19.60 41.03 -23.40
N ARG A 2 -20.39 41.59 -22.47
CA ARG A 2 -19.96 41.86 -21.09
C ARG A 2 -20.82 41.11 -20.08
N ILE A 3 -20.15 40.44 -19.13
CA ILE A 3 -20.76 39.64 -18.07
C ILE A 3 -20.41 40.24 -16.72
N LEU A 4 -21.40 40.39 -15.85
CA LEU A 4 -21.21 40.67 -14.43
C LEU A 4 -21.24 39.33 -13.68
N HIS A 5 -20.14 38.95 -13.03
CA HIS A 5 -20.03 37.71 -12.25
C HIS A 5 -20.06 38.02 -10.75
N ILE A 6 -21.17 37.66 -10.10
CA ILE A 6 -21.43 37.86 -8.67
C ILE A 6 -21.58 36.52 -7.95
N SER A 7 -21.39 36.49 -6.64
CA SER A 7 -21.58 35.29 -5.82
C SER A 7 -21.77 35.68 -4.35
N ASP A 8 -22.28 34.76 -3.54
CA ASP A 8 -22.28 34.83 -2.07
C ASP A 8 -22.92 36.17 -1.59
N LEU A 9 -24.20 36.35 -1.97
CA LEU A 9 -24.99 37.53 -1.62
C LEU A 9 -25.45 37.51 -0.16
N HIS A 10 -25.57 36.30 0.43
CA HIS A 10 -25.97 36.06 1.83
C HIS A 10 -27.06 37.02 2.31
N ILE A 11 -28.21 37.00 1.64
CA ILE A 11 -29.22 38.05 1.81
C ILE A 11 -29.75 38.06 3.25
N THR A 12 -29.60 39.22 3.90
CA THR A 12 -30.07 39.49 5.27
C THR A 12 -30.76 40.84 5.34
N ASN A 13 -31.53 41.06 6.41
CA ASN A 13 -32.16 42.36 6.68
C ASN A 13 -31.23 43.35 7.41
N SER A 14 -29.92 43.13 7.39
CA SER A 14 -28.98 44.00 8.09
C SER A 14 -28.77 45.32 7.33
N ALA A 15 -28.55 46.41 8.07
CA ALA A 15 -28.32 47.72 7.48
C ALA A 15 -27.03 47.74 6.65
N ASP A 16 -26.00 47.00 7.06
CA ASP A 16 -24.73 46.94 6.34
C ASP A 16 -24.84 46.11 5.05
N HIS A 17 -25.64 45.04 5.03
CA HIS A 17 -25.98 44.33 3.78
C HIS A 17 -26.70 45.26 2.81
N THR A 18 -27.73 45.97 3.29
CA THR A 18 -28.50 46.92 2.47
C THR A 18 -27.59 47.99 1.86
N ARG A 19 -26.68 48.57 2.66
CA ARG A 19 -25.69 49.56 2.18
C ARG A 19 -24.76 49.00 1.12
N THR A 20 -24.30 47.75 1.30
CA THR A 20 -23.40 47.09 0.34
C THR A 20 -24.13 46.83 -0.98
N ILE A 21 -25.37 46.34 -0.95
CA ILE A 21 -26.20 46.18 -2.16
C ILE A 21 -26.47 47.52 -2.84
N GLU A 22 -26.70 48.60 -2.08
CA GLU A 22 -26.87 49.93 -2.64
C GLU A 22 -25.61 50.44 -3.35
N ALA A 23 -24.44 50.26 -2.72
CA ALA A 23 -23.16 50.59 -3.31
C ALA A 23 -22.90 49.75 -4.59
N LEU A 24 -23.25 48.46 -4.57
CA LEU A 24 -23.16 47.57 -5.73
C LEU A 24 -24.03 48.08 -6.89
N CYS A 25 -25.31 48.39 -6.64
CA CYS A 25 -26.23 48.90 -7.65
C CYS A 25 -25.71 50.21 -8.29
N VAL A 26 -25.20 51.14 -7.47
CA VAL A 26 -24.59 52.38 -7.96
C VAL A 26 -23.38 52.10 -8.85
N ASP A 27 -22.54 51.13 -8.49
CA ASP A 27 -21.36 50.77 -9.26
C ASP A 27 -21.72 50.05 -10.57
N ILE A 28 -22.69 49.13 -10.54
CA ILE A 28 -23.23 48.48 -11.74
C ILE A 28 -23.74 49.53 -12.73
N THR A 29 -24.50 50.53 -12.28
CA THR A 29 -24.97 51.61 -13.14
C THR A 29 -23.81 52.41 -13.76
N LYS A 30 -22.69 52.60 -13.04
CA LYS A 30 -21.50 53.26 -13.60
C LYS A 30 -20.82 52.39 -14.66
N ILE A 31 -20.63 51.11 -14.39
CA ILE A 31 -19.95 50.17 -15.30
C ILE A 31 -20.78 49.94 -16.57
N ASP A 32 -22.10 49.81 -16.43
CA ASP A 32 -23.02 49.61 -17.55
C ASP A 32 -23.04 50.81 -18.52
N LYS A 33 -22.87 52.04 -17.98
CA LYS A 33 -22.71 53.26 -18.80
C LYS A 33 -21.42 53.26 -19.63
N LEU A 34 -20.36 52.62 -19.15
CA LEU A 34 -19.09 52.52 -19.88
C LEU A 34 -19.20 51.53 -21.04
N LYS A 35 -19.80 50.37 -20.78
CA LYS A 35 -20.17 49.37 -21.79
C LYS A 35 -21.26 48.49 -21.21
N LYS A 36 -22.32 48.30 -22.00
CA LYS A 36 -23.53 47.57 -21.64
C LYS A 36 -23.19 46.18 -21.11
N ILE A 37 -23.78 45.82 -19.97
CA ILE A 37 -23.79 44.50 -19.35
C ILE A 37 -24.86 43.67 -20.07
N ASP A 38 -24.44 42.57 -20.70
CA ASP A 38 -25.33 41.68 -21.43
C ASP A 38 -25.92 40.60 -20.51
N ALA A 39 -25.16 40.16 -19.51
CA ALA A 39 -25.58 39.14 -18.56
C ALA A 39 -25.04 39.37 -17.15
N ILE A 40 -25.81 38.93 -16.15
CA ILE A 40 -25.43 38.82 -14.75
C ILE A 40 -25.46 37.33 -14.39
N LEU A 41 -24.30 36.76 -14.11
CA LEU A 41 -24.14 35.35 -13.76
C LEU A 41 -23.81 35.25 -12.27
N CYS A 42 -24.65 34.54 -11.52
CA CYS A 42 -24.57 34.42 -10.06
C CYS A 42 -24.16 33.00 -9.66
N THR A 43 -22.97 32.82 -9.08
CA THR A 43 -22.46 31.49 -8.71
C THR A 43 -22.91 30.99 -7.33
N GLY A 44 -24.14 31.29 -6.93
CA GLY A 44 -24.77 30.75 -5.71
C GLY A 44 -24.58 31.58 -4.44
N ASP A 45 -25.01 30.98 -3.33
CA ASP A 45 -25.06 31.55 -1.98
C ASP A 45 -25.87 32.85 -1.93
N ILE A 46 -27.07 32.79 -2.52
CA ILE A 46 -28.04 33.88 -2.47
C ILE A 46 -28.68 33.95 -1.08
N ALA A 47 -29.13 32.81 -0.56
CA ALA A 47 -29.68 32.71 0.76
C ALA A 47 -28.59 32.73 1.84
N ASN A 48 -28.95 33.13 3.05
CA ASN A 48 -28.07 33.00 4.21
C ASN A 48 -28.46 31.74 4.99
N ARG A 49 -27.55 30.76 5.07
CA ARG A 49 -27.70 29.52 5.87
C ARG A 49 -28.96 28.71 5.55
N GLY A 50 -29.32 28.60 4.28
CA GLY A 50 -30.45 27.80 3.82
C GLY A 50 -31.81 28.38 4.20
N ASP A 51 -31.92 29.68 4.49
CA ASP A 51 -33.23 30.31 4.77
C ASP A 51 -34.05 30.43 3.48
N THR A 52 -34.95 29.47 3.33
CA THR A 52 -35.87 29.34 2.20
C THR A 52 -37.32 29.64 2.59
N SER A 53 -37.54 30.39 3.68
CA SER A 53 -38.89 30.82 4.06
C SER A 53 -39.51 31.72 2.99
N GLU A 54 -40.85 31.79 2.90
CA GLU A 54 -41.50 32.64 1.90
C GLU A 54 -41.10 34.12 2.00
N SER A 55 -40.89 34.62 3.23
CA SER A 55 -40.38 35.97 3.47
C SER A 55 -38.95 36.14 2.98
N ALA A 56 -38.08 35.15 3.22
CA ALA A 56 -36.69 35.19 2.74
C ALA A 56 -36.64 35.16 1.22
N ILE A 57 -37.39 34.28 0.56
CA ILE A 57 -37.48 34.21 -0.91
C ILE A 57 -37.96 35.53 -1.50
N LYS A 58 -38.97 36.19 -0.90
CA LYS A 58 -39.43 37.52 -1.34
C LYS A 58 -38.34 38.58 -1.21
N SER A 59 -37.58 38.57 -0.11
CA SER A 59 -36.45 39.49 0.10
C SER A 59 -35.32 39.23 -0.90
N GLN A 60 -34.97 37.96 -1.12
CA GLN A 60 -33.97 37.52 -2.08
C GLN A 60 -34.33 37.96 -3.51
N GLU A 61 -35.58 37.71 -3.91
CA GLU A 61 -36.12 38.16 -5.19
C GLU A 61 -36.05 39.69 -5.34
N ALA A 62 -36.42 40.45 -4.30
CA ALA A 62 -36.39 41.91 -4.34
C ALA A 62 -34.97 42.46 -4.54
N VAL A 63 -33.97 41.90 -3.85
CA VAL A 63 -32.56 42.27 -4.02
C VAL A 63 -32.06 41.94 -5.42
N ILE A 64 -32.34 40.76 -5.94
CA ILE A 64 -31.92 40.36 -7.30
C ILE A 64 -32.58 41.27 -8.35
N ARG A 65 -33.87 41.56 -8.21
CA ARG A 65 -34.57 42.50 -9.10
C ARG A 65 -33.99 43.91 -9.03
N ARG A 66 -33.57 44.37 -7.84
CA ARG A 66 -32.90 45.67 -7.67
C ARG A 66 -31.55 45.71 -8.39
N ILE A 67 -30.77 44.64 -8.31
CA ILE A 67 -29.50 44.49 -9.03
C ILE A 67 -29.76 44.53 -10.55
N LEU A 68 -30.74 43.77 -11.04
CA LEU A 68 -31.10 43.75 -12.46
C LEU A 68 -31.56 45.12 -12.97
N GLN A 69 -32.37 45.84 -12.18
CA GLN A 69 -32.85 47.18 -12.50
C GLN A 69 -31.75 48.26 -12.50
N SER A 70 -30.56 47.95 -11.99
CA SER A 70 -29.42 48.87 -11.99
C SER A 70 -28.67 48.91 -13.33
N THR A 71 -29.03 48.02 -14.26
CA THR A 71 -28.58 48.03 -15.66
C THR A 71 -29.50 48.92 -16.51
N ILE A 72 -28.93 49.65 -17.47
CA ILE A 72 -29.62 50.59 -18.37
C ILE A 72 -30.60 49.84 -19.30
N ALA A 73 -30.24 48.62 -19.69
CA ALA A 73 -31.07 47.72 -20.47
C ALA A 73 -31.14 46.35 -19.78
N PRO A 74 -32.26 45.60 -19.91
CA PRO A 74 -32.40 44.31 -19.23
C PRO A 74 -31.25 43.35 -19.53
N ALA A 75 -30.43 43.07 -18.51
CA ALA A 75 -29.40 42.04 -18.56
C ALA A 75 -30.01 40.65 -18.31
N ILE A 76 -29.46 39.63 -18.97
CA ILE A 76 -29.87 38.23 -18.75
C ILE A 76 -29.35 37.77 -17.39
N PHE A 77 -30.21 37.20 -16.55
CA PHE A 77 -29.80 36.63 -15.27
C PHE A 77 -29.75 35.10 -15.36
N LEU A 78 -28.65 34.50 -14.88
CA LEU A 78 -28.57 33.07 -14.62
C LEU A 78 -27.81 32.82 -13.33
N CYS A 79 -28.20 31.79 -12.59
CA CYS A 79 -27.57 31.41 -11.33
C CYS A 79 -27.44 29.90 -11.19
N CYS A 80 -26.47 29.46 -10.38
CA CYS A 80 -26.38 28.11 -9.84
C CYS A 80 -26.62 28.14 -8.31
N PRO A 81 -27.01 27.02 -7.68
CA PRO A 81 -27.14 26.98 -6.23
C PRO A 81 -25.75 26.94 -5.57
N GLY A 82 -25.64 27.58 -4.41
CA GLY A 82 -24.54 27.42 -3.46
C GLY A 82 -24.94 26.59 -2.23
N ASN A 83 -23.99 26.28 -1.33
CA ASN A 83 -24.29 25.45 -0.16
C ASN A 83 -25.17 26.18 0.86
N HIS A 84 -25.12 27.52 0.92
CA HIS A 84 -26.04 28.34 1.73
C HIS A 84 -27.42 28.51 1.08
N ASP A 85 -27.62 28.08 -0.16
CA ASP A 85 -28.94 27.97 -0.79
C ASP A 85 -29.69 26.68 -0.44
N VAL A 86 -28.99 25.74 0.21
CA VAL A 86 -29.52 24.43 0.60
C VAL A 86 -30.11 24.48 2.01
N ASN A 87 -31.38 24.13 2.13
CA ASN A 87 -32.04 23.96 3.43
C ASN A 87 -31.83 22.54 3.96
N LEU A 88 -30.72 22.32 4.67
CA LEU A 88 -30.38 21.02 5.25
C LEU A 88 -31.41 20.51 6.27
N LYS A 89 -32.17 21.40 6.92
CA LYS A 89 -33.25 20.99 7.85
C LYS A 89 -34.44 20.36 7.12
N ALA A 90 -34.60 20.68 5.84
CA ALA A 90 -35.64 20.10 4.98
C ALA A 90 -35.18 18.79 4.30
N ARG A 91 -33.92 18.35 4.52
CA ARG A 91 -33.47 17.03 4.08
C ARG A 91 -33.94 15.99 5.09
N GLU A 92 -34.83 15.11 4.67
CA GLU A 92 -35.29 14.02 5.54
C GLU A 92 -34.16 13.04 5.84
N GLU A 93 -34.04 12.62 7.10
CA GLU A 93 -32.99 11.69 7.55
C GLU A 93 -33.03 10.35 6.78
N ILE A 94 -34.20 9.94 6.29
CA ILE A 94 -34.37 8.71 5.49
C ILE A 94 -33.62 8.74 4.16
N TYR A 95 -33.32 9.93 3.62
CA TYR A 95 -32.60 10.09 2.36
C TYR A 95 -31.09 10.29 2.54
N GLU A 96 -30.60 10.58 3.75
CA GLU A 96 -29.18 10.78 4.03
C GLU A 96 -28.30 9.55 3.70
N PRO A 97 -28.74 8.30 3.91
CA PRO A 97 -28.01 7.11 3.46
C PRO A 97 -27.72 7.08 1.94
N ILE A 98 -28.58 7.71 1.12
CA ILE A 98 -28.41 7.77 -0.34
C ILE A 98 -27.21 8.66 -0.69
N PHE A 99 -27.12 9.85 -0.09
CA PHE A 99 -26.03 10.80 -0.35
C PHE A 99 -24.69 10.35 0.28
N THR A 100 -24.73 9.79 1.48
CA THR A 100 -23.53 9.29 2.18
C THR A 100 -22.98 8.01 1.56
N GLY A 101 -23.86 7.19 0.97
CA GLY A 101 -23.51 5.96 0.25
C GLY A 101 -22.78 6.17 -1.08
N ILE A 102 -22.83 7.37 -1.68
CA ILE A 102 -22.07 7.69 -2.89
C ILE A 102 -20.59 7.85 -2.53
N LYS A 103 -19.76 6.91 -2.98
CA LYS A 103 -18.31 6.91 -2.75
C LYS A 103 -17.52 7.02 -4.05
N THR A 104 -18.17 6.89 -5.20
CA THR A 104 -17.52 6.90 -6.53
C THR A 104 -18.22 7.82 -7.54
N PRO A 105 -17.50 8.31 -8.57
CA PRO A 105 -18.10 9.06 -9.69
C PRO A 105 -19.21 8.27 -10.42
N GLU A 106 -19.07 6.96 -10.54
CA GLU A 106 -20.04 6.08 -11.21
C GLU A 106 -21.38 6.05 -10.46
N GLU A 107 -21.35 5.99 -9.13
CA GLU A 107 -22.56 6.03 -8.31
C GLU A 107 -23.24 7.39 -8.40
N ALA A 108 -22.46 8.49 -8.43
CA ALA A 108 -22.99 9.83 -8.64
C ALA A 108 -23.71 9.94 -10.00
N ASN A 109 -23.09 9.46 -11.09
CA ASN A 109 -23.69 9.45 -12.42
C ASN A 109 -24.95 8.56 -12.49
N LYS A 110 -24.93 7.37 -11.87
CA LYS A 110 -26.13 6.51 -11.78
C LYS A 110 -27.28 7.18 -11.05
N LEU A 111 -26.99 7.89 -9.95
CA LEU A 111 -28.00 8.64 -9.23
C LEU A 111 -28.59 9.74 -10.12
N ILE A 112 -27.74 10.52 -10.80
CA ILE A 112 -28.14 11.56 -11.74
C ILE A 112 -29.07 11.01 -12.84
N ASP A 113 -28.69 9.93 -13.52
CA ASP A 113 -29.50 9.30 -14.56
C ASP A 113 -30.87 8.83 -14.04
N ASN A 114 -30.88 8.21 -12.86
CA ASN A 114 -32.12 7.73 -12.24
C ASN A 114 -33.07 8.89 -11.90
N LEU A 115 -32.52 10.03 -11.47
CA LEU A 115 -33.30 11.17 -11.04
C LEU A 115 -33.82 12.00 -12.20
N ILE A 116 -33.03 12.18 -13.25
CA ILE A 116 -33.50 12.81 -14.49
C ILE A 116 -34.69 12.05 -15.09
N LYS A 117 -34.65 10.71 -15.06
CA LYS A 117 -35.76 9.87 -15.52
C LYS A 117 -37.02 9.99 -14.65
N LYS A 118 -36.87 10.21 -13.34
CA LYS A 118 -37.98 10.31 -12.39
C LYS A 118 -38.59 11.71 -12.29
N GLY A 119 -37.86 12.75 -12.68
CA GLY A 119 -38.31 14.14 -12.56
C GLY A 119 -38.24 14.68 -11.13
N ASN A 120 -39.14 15.61 -10.80
CA ASN A 120 -39.16 16.27 -9.50
C ASN A 120 -39.46 15.24 -8.37
N SER A 121 -38.56 15.13 -7.39
CA SER A 121 -38.58 14.09 -6.34
C SER A 121 -38.39 14.72 -4.97
N GLU A 122 -39.05 14.16 -3.94
CA GLU A 122 -38.86 14.54 -2.53
C GLU A 122 -37.40 14.44 -2.08
N LEU A 123 -36.58 13.63 -2.76
CA LEU A 123 -35.14 13.55 -2.55
C LEU A 123 -34.43 14.93 -2.66
N TRP A 124 -34.99 15.85 -3.45
CA TRP A 124 -34.46 17.20 -3.64
C TRP A 124 -35.15 18.26 -2.79
N GLY A 125 -35.87 17.85 -1.74
CA GLY A 125 -36.60 18.75 -0.84
C GLY A 125 -35.73 19.90 -0.29
N HIS A 126 -34.45 19.63 0.00
CA HIS A 126 -33.50 20.63 0.51
C HIS A 126 -33.13 21.73 -0.51
N LEU A 127 -33.41 21.55 -1.80
CA LEU A 127 -33.17 22.52 -2.87
C LEU A 127 -34.43 23.29 -3.30
N HIS A 128 -35.62 22.92 -2.79
CA HIS A 128 -36.90 23.51 -3.21
C HIS A 128 -36.96 25.03 -3.07
N GLY A 129 -36.31 25.60 -2.05
CA GLY A 129 -36.24 27.04 -1.86
C GLY A 129 -35.54 27.78 -3.00
N TYR A 130 -34.35 27.29 -3.37
CA TYR A 130 -33.59 27.80 -4.51
C TYR A 130 -34.38 27.66 -5.83
N ILE A 131 -35.03 26.51 -6.04
CA ILE A 131 -35.84 26.27 -7.24
C ILE A 131 -37.03 27.24 -7.31
N ASN A 132 -37.69 27.49 -6.17
CA ASN A 132 -38.79 28.44 -6.10
C ASN A 132 -38.32 29.87 -6.41
N LEU A 133 -37.19 30.30 -5.80
CA LEU A 133 -36.60 31.61 -6.08
C LEU A 133 -36.23 31.77 -7.57
N SER A 134 -35.49 30.82 -8.13
CA SER A 134 -35.04 30.86 -9.52
C SER A 134 -36.21 30.90 -10.52
N LYS A 135 -37.26 30.11 -10.30
CA LYS A 135 -38.50 30.17 -11.09
C LYS A 135 -39.23 31.52 -10.99
N LYS A 136 -39.19 32.20 -9.83
CA LYS A 136 -39.76 33.55 -9.71
C LYS A 136 -38.96 34.59 -10.48
N ILE A 137 -37.65 34.42 -10.57
CA ILE A 137 -36.77 35.33 -11.32
C ILE A 137 -37.01 35.18 -12.83
N ASP A 138 -36.91 33.95 -13.35
CA ASP A 138 -37.18 33.65 -14.76
C ASP A 138 -37.82 32.25 -14.94
N PRO A 139 -39.16 32.16 -14.99
CA PRO A 139 -39.85 30.87 -15.10
C PRO A 139 -39.59 30.15 -16.43
N THR A 140 -39.11 30.85 -17.46
CA THR A 140 -38.85 30.26 -18.78
C THR A 140 -37.51 29.55 -18.85
N THR A 141 -36.51 30.08 -18.13
CA THR A 141 -35.15 29.52 -18.08
C THR A 141 -35.06 28.37 -17.10
N TYR A 142 -35.60 28.53 -15.90
CA TYR A 142 -35.53 27.53 -14.85
C TYR A 142 -36.68 26.52 -14.97
N SER A 143 -36.52 25.57 -15.87
CA SER A 143 -37.37 24.38 -16.01
C SER A 143 -37.26 23.45 -14.78
N GLU A 144 -38.03 22.34 -14.71
CA GLU A 144 -38.04 21.43 -13.55
C GLU A 144 -36.71 20.73 -13.23
N ASN A 145 -35.65 20.94 -14.02
CA ASN A 145 -34.35 20.33 -13.79
C ASN A 145 -33.57 21.00 -12.65
N ILE A 146 -33.33 20.23 -11.60
CA ILE A 146 -32.67 20.66 -10.35
C ILE A 146 -31.14 20.56 -10.45
N LEU A 147 -30.65 19.74 -11.38
CA LEU A 147 -29.22 19.43 -11.50
C LEU A 147 -28.51 20.44 -12.38
N PHE A 148 -29.13 20.89 -13.46
CA PHE A 148 -28.53 21.92 -14.31
C PHE A 148 -29.57 22.78 -15.00
N THR A 149 -29.17 23.97 -15.42
CA THR A 149 -29.98 24.88 -16.26
C THR A 149 -29.09 25.48 -17.33
N THR A 150 -29.57 25.58 -18.57
CA THR A 150 -28.81 26.19 -19.65
C THR A 150 -29.52 27.43 -20.21
N LYS A 151 -28.73 28.37 -20.75
CA LYS A 151 -29.24 29.55 -21.46
C LYS A 151 -28.32 29.88 -22.62
N ILE A 152 -28.91 30.12 -23.79
CA ILE A 152 -28.19 30.63 -24.95
C ILE A 152 -28.39 32.14 -25.03
N ILE A 153 -27.29 32.87 -25.09
CA ILE A 153 -27.24 34.32 -25.20
C ILE A 153 -26.78 34.68 -26.60
N ASN A 154 -27.70 35.26 -27.37
CA ASN A 154 -27.41 35.71 -28.74
C ASN A 154 -26.90 37.14 -28.71
N THR A 155 -25.65 37.34 -29.14
CA THR A 155 -25.11 38.66 -29.49
C THR A 155 -25.03 38.78 -31.01
N ASN A 156 -24.98 40.00 -31.57
CA ASN A 156 -25.12 40.26 -33.02
C ASN A 156 -24.18 39.43 -33.95
N SER A 157 -23.16 38.75 -33.43
CA SER A 157 -22.25 37.88 -34.19
C SER A 157 -21.81 36.58 -33.50
N ILE A 158 -22.19 36.30 -32.24
CA ILE A 158 -21.70 35.15 -31.44
C ILE A 158 -22.83 34.58 -30.58
N LYS A 159 -22.96 33.25 -30.54
CA LYS A 159 -23.82 32.50 -29.61
C LYS A 159 -23.01 32.05 -28.40
N VAL A 160 -23.38 32.55 -27.22
CA VAL A 160 -22.76 32.14 -25.95
C VAL A 160 -23.72 31.22 -25.20
N GLY A 161 -23.32 29.96 -25.00
CA GLY A 161 -24.04 28.99 -24.19
C GLY A 161 -23.56 29.03 -22.75
N VAL A 162 -24.46 29.21 -21.80
CA VAL A 162 -24.13 29.18 -20.37
C VAL A 162 -24.82 27.98 -19.74
N ALA A 163 -24.06 27.14 -19.03
CA ALA A 163 -24.55 26.01 -18.27
C ALA A 163 -24.35 26.25 -16.77
N SER A 164 -25.45 26.37 -16.04
CA SER A 164 -25.48 26.37 -14.58
C SER A 164 -25.48 24.94 -14.06
N LEU A 165 -24.43 24.54 -13.36
CA LEU A 165 -24.21 23.20 -12.82
C LEU A 165 -24.39 23.21 -11.30
N ASN A 166 -25.15 22.25 -10.79
CA ASN A 166 -25.36 22.05 -9.36
C ASN A 166 -24.22 21.20 -8.76
N SER A 167 -23.39 21.84 -7.93
CA SER A 167 -22.33 21.18 -7.14
C SER A 167 -22.71 20.95 -5.68
N THR A 168 -23.92 21.34 -5.27
CA THR A 168 -24.32 21.42 -3.86
C THR A 168 -25.30 20.33 -3.47
N TRP A 169 -25.74 19.50 -4.41
CA TRP A 169 -26.74 18.48 -4.15
C TRP A 169 -26.35 17.49 -3.05
N ARG A 170 -25.03 17.28 -2.83
CA ARG A 170 -24.44 16.45 -1.76
C ARG A 170 -23.89 17.26 -0.57
N THR A 171 -24.03 18.59 -0.55
CA THR A 171 -23.46 19.41 0.51
C THR A 171 -23.96 18.99 1.89
N THR A 172 -23.10 19.13 2.89
CA THR A 172 -23.42 19.04 4.32
C THR A 172 -23.38 20.40 5.02
N GLY A 173 -23.29 21.48 4.24
CA GLY A 173 -23.34 22.86 4.71
C GLY A 173 -22.00 23.59 4.71
N GLY A 174 -20.98 23.06 4.03
CA GLY A 174 -19.65 23.66 3.87
C GLY A 174 -18.60 23.18 4.88
N GLY A 175 -17.44 23.84 4.87
CA GLY A 175 -16.32 23.57 5.77
C GLY A 175 -15.55 22.28 5.45
N SER A 176 -14.86 21.72 6.45
CA SER A 176 -14.00 20.54 6.29
C SER A 176 -14.75 19.27 5.88
N LYS A 177 -16.06 19.20 6.13
CA LYS A 177 -16.90 18.05 5.78
C LYS A 177 -17.20 17.97 4.28
N ASP A 178 -17.31 19.12 3.61
CA ASP A 178 -17.57 19.19 2.17
C ASP A 178 -16.28 19.21 1.35
N ARG A 179 -15.18 19.74 1.91
CA ARG A 179 -13.90 19.79 1.20
C ARG A 179 -13.43 18.38 0.83
N ASN A 180 -13.06 18.20 -0.44
CA ASN A 180 -12.67 16.92 -1.04
C ASN A 180 -13.75 15.82 -0.98
N CYS A 181 -15.01 16.18 -0.77
CA CYS A 181 -16.11 15.22 -0.59
C CYS A 181 -17.25 15.41 -1.58
N LEU A 182 -17.28 16.48 -2.38
CA LEU A 182 -18.41 16.76 -3.25
C LEU A 182 -18.32 16.01 -4.60
N TYR A 183 -19.49 15.88 -5.22
CA TYR A 183 -19.67 15.29 -6.55
C TYR A 183 -20.52 16.22 -7.41
N VAL A 184 -20.23 16.28 -8.71
CA VAL A 184 -21.04 17.02 -9.69
C VAL A 184 -21.70 16.04 -10.66
N GLY A 185 -20.96 15.00 -11.04
CA GLY A 185 -21.32 13.98 -12.00
C GLY A 185 -21.08 14.46 -13.43
N GLU A 186 -20.20 13.76 -14.15
CA GLU A 186 -19.93 13.96 -15.58
C GLU A 186 -21.22 13.95 -16.40
N ARG A 187 -22.18 13.09 -16.03
CA ARG A 187 -23.47 12.98 -16.69
C ARG A 187 -24.28 14.29 -16.68
N GLN A 188 -24.18 15.07 -15.61
CA GLN A 188 -24.82 16.38 -15.52
C GLN A 188 -24.28 17.33 -16.60
N ILE A 189 -22.97 17.30 -16.83
CA ILE A 189 -22.27 18.16 -17.77
C ILE A 189 -22.58 17.75 -19.21
N GLU A 190 -22.58 16.45 -19.51
CA GLU A 190 -22.95 15.91 -20.82
C GLU A 190 -24.33 16.40 -21.27
N LEU A 191 -25.32 16.29 -20.40
CA LEU A 191 -26.70 16.69 -20.70
C LEU A 191 -26.86 18.21 -20.86
N ALA A 192 -26.10 18.98 -20.08
CA ALA A 192 -26.05 20.43 -20.28
C ALA A 192 -25.42 20.78 -21.63
N LEU A 193 -24.34 20.10 -22.02
CA LEU A 193 -23.65 20.29 -23.29
C LEU A 193 -24.54 19.97 -24.49
N GLU A 194 -25.38 18.93 -24.42
CA GLU A 194 -26.36 18.62 -25.48
C GLU A 194 -27.24 19.84 -25.82
N GLN A 195 -27.59 20.66 -24.83
CA GLN A 195 -28.45 21.85 -25.03
C GLN A 195 -27.70 23.08 -25.59
N ILE A 196 -26.38 23.14 -25.43
CA ILE A 196 -25.55 24.29 -25.85
C ILE A 196 -24.47 23.94 -26.88
N HIS A 197 -24.52 22.74 -27.47
CA HIS A 197 -23.46 22.22 -28.35
C HIS A 197 -23.13 23.15 -29.52
N GLU A 198 -24.15 23.74 -30.17
CA GLU A 198 -24.03 24.67 -31.30
C GLU A 198 -23.55 26.09 -30.94
N CYS A 199 -23.22 26.35 -29.67
CA CYS A 199 -22.72 27.66 -29.25
C CYS A 199 -21.22 27.81 -29.54
N ASP A 200 -20.82 29.01 -29.96
CA ASP A 200 -19.44 29.35 -30.28
C ASP A 200 -18.56 29.40 -29.02
N ILE A 201 -19.13 29.95 -27.93
CA ILE A 201 -18.50 30.06 -26.62
C ILE A 201 -19.38 29.35 -25.60
N LYS A 202 -18.79 28.53 -24.73
CA LYS A 202 -19.48 27.77 -23.69
C LYS A 202 -18.91 28.11 -22.32
N ILE A 203 -19.77 28.54 -21.40
CA ILE A 203 -19.42 28.95 -20.04
C ILE A 203 -20.14 28.05 -19.04
N ALA A 204 -19.41 27.44 -18.12
CA ALA A 204 -19.96 26.69 -16.99
C ALA A 204 -20.02 27.59 -15.74
N LEU A 205 -21.10 27.48 -14.96
CA LEU A 205 -21.24 28.09 -13.63
C LEU A 205 -21.31 26.98 -12.59
N MET A 206 -20.53 27.12 -11.51
CA MET A 206 -20.55 26.17 -10.42
C MET A 206 -20.16 26.87 -9.12
N HIS A 207 -20.92 26.72 -8.04
CA HIS A 207 -20.60 27.44 -6.80
C HIS A 207 -19.23 27.04 -6.24
N HIS A 208 -18.99 25.75 -6.01
CA HIS A 208 -17.71 25.27 -5.51
C HIS A 208 -16.65 25.23 -6.62
N THR A 209 -15.39 25.50 -6.25
CA THR A 209 -14.23 25.25 -7.12
C THR A 209 -13.90 23.76 -7.19
N LEU A 210 -13.10 23.36 -8.19
CA LEU A 210 -12.74 21.96 -8.42
C LEU A 210 -12.07 21.27 -7.22
N ASP A 211 -11.42 22.03 -6.33
CA ASP A 211 -10.76 21.54 -5.12
C ASP A 211 -11.72 21.07 -4.00
N TRP A 212 -13.03 21.26 -4.18
CA TRP A 212 -14.04 20.76 -3.26
C TRP A 212 -14.56 19.37 -3.64
N LEU A 213 -14.26 18.92 -4.86
CA LEU A 213 -14.65 17.60 -5.35
C LEU A 213 -13.70 16.52 -4.81
N THR A 214 -14.16 15.27 -4.74
CA THR A 214 -13.26 14.15 -4.44
C THR A 214 -12.12 14.07 -5.47
N PRO A 215 -10.92 13.58 -5.13
CA PRO A 215 -9.79 13.53 -6.08
C PRO A 215 -10.12 12.81 -7.40
N ASP A 216 -10.85 11.71 -7.31
CA ASP A 216 -11.28 10.93 -8.48
C ASP A 216 -12.29 11.70 -9.36
N GLU A 217 -13.23 12.42 -8.74
CA GLU A 217 -14.21 13.25 -9.44
C GLU A 217 -13.56 14.49 -10.06
N LYS A 218 -12.69 15.17 -9.31
CA LYS A 218 -11.99 16.39 -9.72
C LYS A 218 -11.31 16.20 -11.08
N ASN A 219 -10.51 15.14 -11.22
CA ASN A 219 -9.76 14.87 -12.44
C ASN A 219 -10.70 14.63 -13.63
N ARG A 220 -11.82 13.93 -13.43
CA ARG A 220 -12.81 13.66 -14.49
C ARG A 220 -13.53 14.93 -14.90
N ILE A 221 -14.07 15.68 -13.95
CA ILE A 221 -14.82 16.91 -14.21
C ILE A 221 -13.91 17.97 -14.85
N GLN A 222 -12.68 18.13 -14.36
CA GLN A 222 -11.70 19.04 -14.96
C GLN A 222 -11.44 18.69 -16.43
N ARG A 223 -11.29 17.40 -16.76
CA ARG A 223 -11.10 16.94 -18.13
C ARG A 223 -12.29 17.27 -19.02
N VAL A 224 -13.50 16.97 -18.56
CA VAL A 224 -14.73 17.23 -19.34
C VAL A 224 -14.95 18.72 -19.55
N LEU A 225 -14.73 19.54 -18.53
CA LEU A 225 -14.82 20.99 -18.63
C LEU A 225 -13.78 21.55 -19.59
N SER A 226 -12.50 21.14 -19.46
CA SER A 226 -11.42 21.66 -20.32
C SER A 226 -11.60 21.27 -21.80
N ASN A 227 -12.17 20.09 -22.07
CA ASN A 227 -12.45 19.65 -23.45
C ASN A 227 -13.61 20.42 -24.10
N ASN A 228 -14.61 20.84 -23.31
CA ASN A 228 -15.91 21.23 -23.85
C ASN A 228 -16.28 22.69 -23.59
N PHE A 229 -15.81 23.30 -22.49
CA PHE A 229 -16.09 24.68 -22.10
C PHE A 229 -14.86 25.58 -22.27
N ASP A 230 -15.10 26.88 -22.46
CA ASP A 230 -14.06 27.90 -22.58
C ASP A 230 -13.81 28.59 -21.24
N ALA A 231 -14.83 28.65 -20.38
CA ALA A 231 -14.72 29.19 -19.03
C ALA A 231 -15.53 28.42 -17.99
N LEU A 232 -14.99 28.35 -16.77
CA LEU A 232 -15.67 27.93 -15.55
C LEU A 232 -15.69 29.11 -14.57
N LEU A 233 -16.89 29.54 -14.18
CA LEU A 233 -17.08 30.60 -13.19
C LEU A 233 -17.50 30.00 -11.85
N CYS A 234 -16.81 30.39 -10.78
CA CYS A 234 -17.01 29.89 -9.42
C CYS A 234 -17.17 30.97 -8.34
N GLY A 235 -17.64 30.53 -7.16
CA GLY A 235 -17.78 31.32 -5.93
C GLY A 235 -17.17 30.61 -4.71
N HIS A 236 -17.78 30.76 -3.54
CA HIS A 236 -17.45 30.04 -2.28
C HIS A 236 -16.14 30.42 -1.59
N ASN A 237 -15.03 30.58 -2.32
CA ASN A 237 -13.72 30.86 -1.71
C ASN A 237 -13.54 32.31 -1.23
N HIS A 238 -14.55 33.18 -1.43
CA HIS A 238 -14.58 34.59 -1.04
C HIS A 238 -13.36 35.40 -1.51
N ASN A 239 -12.72 35.00 -2.61
CA ASN A 239 -11.58 35.69 -3.17
C ASN A 239 -11.75 35.90 -4.69
N ASN A 240 -11.41 37.09 -5.17
CA ASN A 240 -11.29 37.31 -6.61
C ASN A 240 -9.98 36.64 -7.07
N ASN A 241 -10.09 35.65 -7.95
CA ASN A 241 -8.94 35.00 -8.58
C ASN A 241 -9.33 34.50 -9.97
N ALA A 242 -8.43 34.61 -10.94
CA ALA A 242 -8.65 34.09 -12.27
C ALA A 242 -7.38 33.45 -12.80
N SER A 243 -7.52 32.30 -13.45
CA SER A 243 -6.43 31.55 -14.03
C SER A 243 -6.84 30.97 -15.37
N HIS A 244 -5.91 30.97 -16.31
CA HIS A 244 -6.10 30.31 -17.60
C HIS A 244 -5.21 29.06 -17.62
N THR A 245 -5.84 27.89 -17.76
CA THR A 245 -5.13 26.62 -17.85
C THR A 245 -5.09 26.20 -19.29
N THR A 246 -3.89 26.20 -19.88
CA THR A 246 -3.63 25.60 -21.19
C THR A 246 -3.11 24.19 -21.00
N SER A 247 -3.81 23.23 -21.60
CA SER A 247 -3.45 21.82 -21.56
C SER A 247 -3.75 21.15 -22.90
N THR A 248 -3.32 19.90 -23.07
CA THR A 248 -3.67 19.14 -24.28
C THR A 248 -5.12 18.69 -24.33
N LEU A 249 -5.82 18.71 -23.19
CA LEU A 249 -7.26 18.52 -23.11
C LEU A 249 -8.01 19.72 -23.72
N GLY A 250 -7.53 20.92 -23.41
CA GLY A 250 -8.06 22.17 -23.94
C GLY A 250 -7.65 23.35 -23.08
N ASP A 251 -8.06 24.53 -23.53
CA ASP A 251 -7.91 25.79 -22.81
C ASP A 251 -9.16 26.02 -21.95
N LEU A 252 -8.98 26.27 -20.66
CA LEU A 252 -10.07 26.59 -19.74
C LEU A 252 -9.69 27.80 -18.88
N LEU A 253 -10.49 28.86 -18.99
CA LEU A 253 -10.45 30.00 -18.09
C LEU A 253 -11.26 29.69 -16.83
N VAL A 254 -10.61 29.63 -15.67
CA VAL A 254 -11.28 29.49 -14.38
C VAL A 254 -11.29 30.84 -13.67
N SER A 255 -12.47 31.37 -13.38
CA SER A 255 -12.65 32.65 -12.69
C SER A 255 -13.47 32.45 -11.43
N ASN A 256 -12.84 32.65 -10.27
CA ASN A 256 -13.49 32.71 -8.98
C ASN A 256 -13.77 34.17 -8.61
N THR A 257 -15.03 34.50 -8.35
CA THR A 257 -15.41 35.84 -7.90
C THR A 257 -15.49 35.91 -6.37
N GLY A 258 -15.35 37.12 -5.83
CA GLY A 258 -15.51 37.41 -4.42
C GLY A 258 -16.96 37.30 -3.96
N CYS A 259 -17.15 37.38 -2.64
CA CYS A 259 -18.48 37.44 -2.07
C CYS A 259 -19.04 38.86 -2.11
N ILE A 260 -20.32 39.01 -2.47
CA ILE A 260 -20.98 40.33 -2.41
C ILE A 260 -21.13 40.80 -0.96
N TYR A 261 -21.42 39.89 -0.03
CA TYR A 261 -21.52 40.23 1.37
C TYR A 261 -21.29 39.03 2.30
N GLU A 262 -20.33 39.14 3.22
CA GLU A 262 -20.18 38.26 4.38
C GLU A 262 -20.43 39.03 5.67
N ASN A 263 -19.63 40.06 5.91
CA ASN A 263 -19.81 41.08 6.92
C ASN A 263 -19.03 42.34 6.54
N ARG A 264 -19.14 43.40 7.34
CA ARG A 264 -18.55 44.71 7.05
C ARG A 264 -17.01 44.73 7.02
N ASP A 265 -16.38 43.86 7.79
CA ASP A 265 -14.92 43.80 7.96
C ASP A 265 -14.26 42.74 7.07
N HIS A 266 -15.07 41.94 6.37
CA HIS A 266 -14.61 40.95 5.40
C HIS A 266 -14.35 41.60 4.02
N PHE A 267 -13.54 40.92 3.21
CA PHE A 267 -13.41 41.28 1.80
C PHE A 267 -14.74 41.04 1.09
N ASN A 268 -15.28 42.05 0.42
CA ASN A 268 -16.47 41.89 -0.42
C ASN A 268 -16.17 42.41 -1.82
N GLY A 269 -16.56 41.69 -2.86
CA GLY A 269 -16.15 41.98 -4.23
C GLY A 269 -16.94 41.22 -5.28
N TYR A 270 -16.75 41.61 -6.54
CA TYR A 270 -17.29 40.92 -7.70
C TYR A 270 -16.38 41.10 -8.91
N SER A 271 -16.70 40.44 -10.02
CA SER A 271 -15.90 40.50 -11.26
C SER A 271 -16.74 40.90 -12.47
N VAL A 272 -16.12 41.59 -13.42
CA VAL A 272 -16.69 41.96 -14.72
C VAL A 272 -15.84 41.30 -15.80
N ILE A 273 -16.47 40.52 -16.67
CA ILE A 273 -15.80 39.75 -17.72
C ILE A 273 -16.20 40.32 -19.08
N ASP A 274 -15.22 40.80 -19.83
CA ASP A 274 -15.35 41.28 -21.20
C ASP A 274 -14.86 40.22 -22.17
N ILE A 275 -15.81 39.65 -22.92
CA ILE A 275 -15.58 38.67 -23.98
C ILE A 275 -15.53 39.42 -25.31
N CYS A 276 -14.37 39.42 -25.97
CA CYS A 276 -14.12 40.08 -27.25
C CYS A 276 -13.82 39.03 -28.35
N ASN A 277 -13.99 39.42 -29.62
CA ASN A 277 -13.79 38.51 -30.77
C ASN A 277 -12.31 38.21 -31.07
N ASP A 278 -11.39 38.98 -30.47
CA ASP A 278 -9.95 38.99 -30.75
C ASP A 278 -9.16 38.03 -29.85
N ASP A 279 -9.81 36.97 -29.35
CA ASP A 279 -9.21 35.90 -28.52
C ASP A 279 -8.68 36.36 -27.15
N VAL A 280 -8.80 37.64 -26.82
CA VAL A 280 -8.44 38.19 -25.50
C VAL A 280 -9.70 38.46 -24.68
N TRP A 281 -9.79 37.82 -23.52
CA TRP A 281 -10.83 38.05 -22.53
C TRP A 281 -10.25 38.89 -21.39
N LYS A 282 -11.00 39.88 -20.94
CA LYS A 282 -10.58 40.79 -19.89
C LYS A 282 -11.44 40.57 -18.65
N ILE A 283 -10.81 40.41 -17.49
CA ILE A 283 -11.49 40.32 -16.19
C ILE A 283 -11.09 41.54 -15.37
N GLU A 284 -12.10 42.30 -14.93
CA GLU A 284 -11.96 43.41 -13.99
C GLU A 284 -12.58 43.03 -12.64
N ALA A 285 -11.79 43.06 -11.57
CA ALA A 285 -12.23 42.77 -10.21
C ALA A 285 -12.53 44.05 -9.43
N ARG A 286 -13.64 44.04 -8.70
CA ARG A 286 -14.15 45.15 -7.89
C ARG A 286 -14.17 44.75 -6.41
N GLU A 287 -13.81 45.67 -5.52
CA GLU A 287 -13.78 45.49 -4.06
C GLU A 287 -14.57 46.61 -3.38
N TYR A 288 -15.33 46.25 -2.36
CA TYR A 288 -16.10 47.19 -1.55
C TYR A 288 -15.24 47.80 -0.45
N TYR A 289 -15.21 49.14 -0.41
CA TYR A 289 -14.49 49.89 0.61
C TYR A 289 -15.48 50.47 1.62
N SER A 290 -15.62 49.80 2.78
CA SER A 290 -16.60 50.15 3.82
C SER A 290 -16.46 51.58 4.37
N GLN A 291 -15.25 52.16 4.35
CA GLN A 291 -15.00 53.55 4.76
C GLN A 291 -15.52 54.58 3.76
N ARG A 292 -15.56 54.22 2.46
CA ARG A 292 -16.02 55.08 1.36
C ARG A 292 -17.46 54.74 0.92
N ASN A 293 -17.99 53.60 1.34
CA ASN A 293 -19.29 53.06 0.96
C ASN A 293 -19.46 52.96 -0.58
N VAL A 294 -18.41 52.50 -1.27
CA VAL A 294 -18.38 52.31 -2.72
C VAL A 294 -17.64 51.04 -3.09
N PHE A 295 -18.03 50.42 -4.20
CA PHE A 295 -17.16 49.48 -4.91
C PHE A 295 -16.18 50.27 -5.78
N ASP A 296 -14.93 49.82 -5.78
CA ASP A 296 -13.84 50.40 -6.56
C ASP A 296 -12.93 49.29 -7.08
N ILE A 297 -11.86 49.65 -7.79
CA ILE A 297 -10.82 48.72 -8.26
C ILE A 297 -10.34 47.84 -7.09
N SER A 298 -10.10 46.55 -7.35
CA SER A 298 -9.49 45.63 -6.38
C SER A 298 -8.00 45.38 -6.68
N PRO A 299 -7.07 46.08 -5.99
CA PRO A 299 -5.63 45.87 -6.14
C PRO A 299 -5.16 44.48 -5.70
N ARG A 300 -5.97 43.78 -4.88
CA ARG A 300 -5.68 42.41 -4.42
C ARG A 300 -5.74 41.38 -5.54
N PHE A 301 -6.51 41.66 -6.58
CA PHE A 301 -6.63 40.80 -7.77
C PHE A 301 -5.45 41.02 -8.74
N SER A 302 -5.15 42.29 -9.05
CA SER A 302 -3.94 42.72 -9.77
C SER A 302 -3.71 44.22 -9.52
N GLU A 303 -2.53 44.77 -9.84
CA GLU A 303 -2.19 46.17 -9.54
C GLU A 303 -3.26 47.18 -10.01
N ASN A 304 -3.89 46.92 -11.16
CA ASN A 304 -4.95 47.77 -11.74
C ASN A 304 -6.35 47.15 -11.63
N GLY A 305 -6.50 46.04 -10.88
CA GLY A 305 -7.72 45.24 -10.77
C GLY A 305 -8.21 44.66 -12.10
N VAL A 306 -7.32 44.56 -13.09
CA VAL A 306 -7.61 44.06 -14.45
C VAL A 306 -6.57 43.01 -14.83
N CYS A 307 -7.02 41.91 -15.41
CA CYS A 307 -6.18 40.90 -16.06
C CYS A 307 -6.74 40.55 -17.44
N GLU A 308 -5.85 40.30 -18.40
CA GLU A 308 -6.19 39.88 -19.75
C GLU A 308 -5.69 38.45 -19.98
N PHE A 309 -6.55 37.61 -20.56
CA PHE A 309 -6.29 36.20 -20.83
C PHE A 309 -6.46 35.94 -22.32
N ASN A 310 -5.46 35.31 -22.93
CA ASN A 310 -5.53 34.91 -24.34
C ASN A 310 -6.13 33.50 -24.40
N ILE A 311 -7.37 33.40 -24.88
CA ILE A 311 -8.11 32.16 -25.07
C ILE A 311 -7.93 31.75 -26.53
N SER A 312 -7.10 30.73 -26.77
CA SER A 312 -6.87 30.25 -28.13
C SER A 312 -8.20 29.86 -28.78
N LYS A 313 -8.52 30.41 -29.97
CA LYS A 313 -9.57 29.84 -30.82
C LYS A 313 -9.27 28.35 -30.97
N ARG A 314 -10.22 27.50 -30.60
CA ARG A 314 -10.17 26.06 -30.90
C ARG A 314 -10.02 25.93 -32.42
N ASN A 315 -8.78 25.82 -32.91
CA ASN A 315 -8.52 25.59 -34.32
C ASN A 315 -9.32 24.36 -34.71
N SER A 316 -10.13 24.52 -35.75
CA SER A 316 -11.01 23.55 -36.38
C SER A 316 -10.24 22.42 -37.11
N ILE A 317 -9.13 21.97 -36.52
CA ILE A 317 -8.58 20.64 -36.77
C ILE A 317 -9.33 19.75 -35.79
N SER A 318 -10.14 18.83 -36.32
CA SER A 318 -10.78 17.76 -35.55
C SER A 318 -9.74 17.08 -34.66
N LYS A 319 -9.62 17.52 -33.40
CA LYS A 319 -8.87 16.77 -32.39
C LYS A 319 -9.63 15.47 -32.22
N THR A 320 -8.96 14.34 -32.41
CA THR A 320 -9.51 13.00 -32.11
C THR A 320 -10.21 13.05 -30.76
N ILE A 321 -11.52 12.83 -30.73
CA ILE A 321 -12.28 12.79 -29.47
C ILE A 321 -11.97 11.44 -28.84
N ILE A 322 -11.40 11.47 -27.63
CA ILE A 322 -11.21 10.27 -26.82
C ILE A 322 -12.48 10.13 -25.98
N SER A 323 -13.29 9.12 -26.27
CA SER A 323 -14.53 8.88 -25.55
C SER A 323 -14.24 8.52 -24.09
N SER A 324 -15.16 8.87 -23.19
CA SER A 324 -15.14 8.39 -21.80
C SER A 324 -15.20 6.86 -21.75
N THR A 325 -15.84 6.21 -22.73
CA THR A 325 -15.88 4.75 -22.90
C THR A 325 -14.49 4.15 -23.09
N ALA A 326 -13.63 4.73 -23.93
CA ALA A 326 -12.27 4.26 -24.16
C ALA A 326 -11.42 4.28 -22.88
N ILE A 327 -11.56 5.34 -22.08
CA ILE A 327 -10.80 5.52 -20.83
C ILE A 327 -11.32 4.58 -19.75
N ASN A 328 -12.64 4.43 -19.64
CA ASN A 328 -13.25 3.49 -18.70
C ASN A 328 -12.89 2.03 -19.04
N ALA A 329 -12.82 1.68 -20.33
CA ALA A 329 -12.40 0.36 -20.75
C ALA A 329 -10.93 0.07 -20.40
N ALA A 330 -10.04 1.06 -20.56
CA ALA A 330 -8.65 0.96 -20.12
C ALA A 330 -8.55 0.77 -18.59
N LEU A 331 -9.35 1.52 -17.82
CA LEU A 331 -9.45 1.38 -16.37
C LEU A 331 -9.93 -0.01 -15.95
N GLU A 332 -10.98 -0.54 -16.57
CA GLU A 332 -11.49 -1.89 -16.31
C GLU A 332 -10.43 -2.95 -16.65
N LYS A 333 -9.74 -2.81 -17.79
CA LYS A 333 -8.65 -3.72 -18.17
C LYS A 333 -7.51 -3.70 -17.15
N ALA A 334 -7.13 -2.53 -16.64
CA ALA A 334 -6.15 -2.39 -15.58
C ALA A 334 -6.63 -3.01 -14.25
N ASN A 335 -7.87 -2.74 -13.84
CA ASN A 335 -8.47 -3.28 -12.61
C ASN A 335 -8.57 -4.82 -12.65
N SER A 336 -8.90 -5.40 -13.81
CA SER A 336 -9.01 -6.85 -14.00
C SER A 336 -7.72 -7.65 -13.70
N LYS A 337 -6.57 -6.97 -13.63
CA LYS A 337 -5.27 -7.56 -13.29
C LYS A 337 -5.03 -7.69 -11.79
N LEU A 338 -5.87 -7.09 -10.95
CA LEU A 338 -5.73 -7.12 -9.50
C LEU A 338 -6.31 -8.42 -8.91
N LEU A 339 -5.61 -8.97 -7.91
CA LEU A 339 -6.14 -10.10 -7.13
C LEU A 339 -7.46 -9.72 -6.43
N SER A 340 -7.56 -8.48 -5.93
CA SER A 340 -8.76 -7.97 -5.26
C SER A 340 -9.97 -7.91 -6.19
N PHE A 341 -9.76 -7.67 -7.49
CA PHE A 341 -10.84 -7.58 -8.47
C PHE A 341 -11.54 -8.94 -8.66
N SER A 342 -10.77 -10.02 -8.77
CA SER A 342 -11.30 -11.36 -9.07
C SER A 342 -11.69 -12.17 -7.84
N ALA A 343 -11.02 -11.97 -6.70
CA ALA A 343 -11.06 -12.92 -5.59
C ALA A 343 -11.49 -12.34 -4.23
N SER A 344 -11.45 -11.02 -4.04
CA SER A 344 -11.73 -10.39 -2.75
C SER A 344 -13.15 -9.81 -2.69
N GLU A 345 -13.78 -9.94 -1.53
CA GLU A 345 -15.07 -9.31 -1.22
C GLU A 345 -14.88 -8.03 -0.40
N ILE A 346 -13.78 -7.93 0.36
CA ILE A 346 -13.49 -6.79 1.24
C ILE A 346 -12.62 -5.73 0.55
N ALA A 347 -11.57 -6.15 -0.15
CA ALA A 347 -10.57 -5.23 -0.67
C ALA A 347 -11.11 -4.40 -1.83
N PRO A 348 -10.63 -3.16 -1.98
CA PRO A 348 -11.03 -2.33 -3.10
C PRO A 348 -10.68 -2.96 -4.46
N LYS A 349 -11.62 -2.89 -5.40
CA LYS A 349 -11.49 -3.47 -6.75
C LYS A 349 -10.85 -2.54 -7.76
N HIS A 350 -10.64 -1.28 -7.38
CA HIS A 350 -10.08 -0.26 -8.26
C HIS A 350 -8.61 -0.01 -7.94
N LEU A 351 -7.80 0.12 -8.98
CA LEU A 351 -6.38 0.38 -8.86
C LEU A 351 -6.09 1.73 -8.19
N SER A 352 -6.96 2.74 -8.33
CA SER A 352 -6.80 4.03 -7.66
C SER A 352 -6.86 3.94 -6.13
N SER A 353 -7.65 3.00 -5.59
CA SER A 353 -7.87 2.87 -4.15
C SER A 353 -6.94 1.88 -3.46
N ILE A 354 -6.49 0.81 -4.15
CA ILE A 354 -5.64 -0.23 -3.55
C ILE A 354 -4.14 -0.07 -3.86
N PHE A 355 -3.75 0.72 -4.87
CA PHE A 355 -2.35 0.84 -5.28
C PHE A 355 -1.46 1.40 -4.16
N VAL A 356 -0.31 0.77 -3.94
CA VAL A 356 0.74 1.22 -3.02
C VAL A 356 2.03 1.38 -3.80
N GLU A 357 2.68 2.53 -3.68
CA GLU A 357 3.93 2.82 -4.38
C GLU A 357 5.07 1.93 -3.82
N PRO A 358 5.66 1.04 -4.64
CA PRO A 358 6.82 0.27 -4.22
C PRO A 358 8.03 1.20 -3.99
N PRO A 359 9.03 0.82 -3.17
CA PRO A 359 10.26 1.59 -3.12
C PRO A 359 10.95 1.57 -4.48
N LEU A 360 11.33 2.75 -4.98
CA LEU A 360 11.99 2.95 -6.26
C LEU A 360 13.38 3.54 -6.02
N ALA A 361 14.41 3.01 -6.67
CA ALA A 361 15.77 3.50 -6.53
C ALA A 361 16.55 3.49 -7.85
N LYS A 362 17.64 4.26 -7.93
CA LYS A 362 18.52 4.28 -9.10
C LYS A 362 19.44 3.05 -9.19
N LYS A 363 19.65 2.33 -8.08
CA LYS A 363 20.45 1.09 -7.99
C LYS A 363 19.59 -0.13 -7.62
N SER A 364 20.06 -1.32 -8.00
CA SER A 364 19.42 -2.56 -7.60
C SER A 364 19.55 -2.83 -6.10
N GLU A 365 18.59 -3.56 -5.56
CA GLU A 365 18.59 -3.96 -4.14
C GLU A 365 19.83 -4.81 -3.79
N LYS A 366 20.29 -5.66 -4.72
CA LYS A 366 21.52 -6.46 -4.57
C LYS A 366 22.77 -5.59 -4.53
N SER A 367 22.81 -4.50 -5.31
CA SER A 367 23.93 -3.56 -5.33
C SER A 367 24.02 -2.77 -4.02
N LEU A 368 22.89 -2.30 -3.50
CA LEU A 368 22.85 -1.54 -2.24
C LEU A 368 23.18 -2.41 -1.03
N ALA A 369 22.76 -3.68 -1.04
CA ALA A 369 23.10 -4.62 0.03
C ALA A 369 24.58 -5.05 0.04
N ALA A 370 25.31 -4.87 -1.07
CA ALA A 370 26.71 -5.27 -1.20
C ALA A 370 27.70 -4.14 -0.89
N SER A 371 27.25 -2.89 -0.84
CA SER A 371 28.08 -1.77 -0.35
C SER A 371 28.24 -1.86 1.16
N GLU A 372 29.43 -2.24 1.63
CA GLU A 372 29.72 -2.55 3.05
C GLU A 372 29.72 -1.33 4.00
N ASN A 373 29.52 -0.10 3.50
CA ASN A 373 29.36 1.10 4.33
C ASN A 373 27.97 1.68 4.17
N ILE A 374 27.08 1.38 5.11
CA ILE A 374 25.83 2.12 5.30
C ILE A 374 26.20 3.44 5.97
N ASP A 375 26.84 4.34 5.23
CA ASP A 375 26.90 5.74 5.62
C ASP A 375 25.54 6.37 5.35
N THR A 376 25.12 7.26 6.24
CA THR A 376 23.79 7.90 6.32
C THR A 376 23.37 8.76 5.11
N ASP A 377 24.12 8.73 4.00
CA ASP A 377 23.91 9.53 2.78
C ASP A 377 23.16 8.80 1.64
N ASP A 378 22.77 7.52 1.80
CA ASP A 378 22.08 6.72 0.76
C ASP A 378 20.64 7.19 0.43
N SER A 379 20.14 8.24 1.10
CA SER A 379 18.80 8.81 0.84
C SER A 379 18.65 9.38 -0.58
N ASP A 380 19.74 9.78 -1.24
CA ASP A 380 19.76 10.33 -2.60
C ASP A 380 19.56 9.28 -3.73
N GLU A 381 19.60 7.99 -3.37
CA GLU A 381 19.41 6.87 -4.30
C GLU A 381 17.93 6.50 -4.52
N PHE A 382 17.08 6.74 -3.53
CA PHE A 382 15.64 6.49 -3.63
C PHE A 382 14.90 7.65 -4.34
N VAL A 383 13.90 7.30 -5.14
CA VAL A 383 13.09 8.26 -5.90
C VAL A 383 11.61 8.00 -5.68
N SER A 384 10.78 9.02 -5.92
CA SER A 384 9.32 8.91 -5.89
C SER A 384 8.73 8.97 -7.29
N LEU A 385 7.53 8.43 -7.48
CA LEU A 385 6.77 8.60 -8.72
C LEU A 385 6.50 10.07 -9.01
N HIS A 386 6.28 10.90 -7.98
CA HIS A 386 6.16 12.34 -8.17
C HIS A 386 7.43 12.93 -8.80
N SER A 387 8.62 12.63 -8.27
CA SER A 387 9.88 13.11 -8.87
C SER A 387 10.08 12.64 -10.31
N LEU A 388 9.80 11.36 -10.59
CA LEU A 388 9.94 10.77 -11.93
C LEU A 388 8.95 11.35 -12.95
N SER A 389 7.76 11.76 -12.50
CA SER A 389 6.76 12.40 -13.35
C SER A 389 7.24 13.75 -13.90
N GLN A 390 8.02 14.50 -13.09
CA GLN A 390 8.56 15.81 -13.46
C GLN A 390 9.76 15.72 -14.42
N GLU A 391 10.43 14.57 -14.48
CA GLU A 391 11.49 14.35 -15.47
C GLU A 391 10.90 14.33 -16.88
N LYS A 392 11.63 14.84 -17.88
CA LYS A 392 11.19 14.82 -19.29
C LYS A 392 11.75 13.63 -20.08
N THR A 393 12.55 12.80 -19.42
CA THR A 393 13.24 11.64 -20.01
C THR A 393 12.38 10.40 -19.99
N ASP A 394 12.60 9.52 -20.96
CA ASP A 394 12.01 8.18 -20.96
C ASP A 394 12.49 7.40 -19.73
N ILE A 395 11.65 6.51 -19.20
CA ILE A 395 11.95 5.74 -17.99
C ILE A 395 12.00 4.25 -18.33
N MET A 396 12.94 3.53 -17.73
CA MET A 396 12.99 2.07 -17.75
C MET A 396 12.92 1.52 -16.33
N PHE A 397 11.77 0.97 -15.97
CA PHE A 397 11.59 0.24 -14.73
C PHE A 397 12.21 -1.15 -14.83
N ILE A 398 13.04 -1.50 -13.86
CA ILE A 398 13.70 -2.80 -13.76
C ILE A 398 13.25 -3.42 -12.45
N GLY A 399 12.88 -4.69 -12.46
CA GLY A 399 12.56 -5.36 -11.21
C GLY A 399 12.39 -6.85 -11.35
N LYS A 400 12.50 -7.54 -10.21
CA LYS A 400 12.34 -9.00 -10.09
C LYS A 400 10.92 -9.44 -10.42
N ARG A 401 10.71 -10.74 -10.62
CA ARG A 401 9.37 -11.28 -10.90
C ARG A 401 8.42 -10.90 -9.76
N GLU A 402 7.19 -10.51 -10.08
CA GLU A 402 6.16 -10.11 -9.09
C GLU A 402 6.45 -8.87 -8.23
N SER A 403 7.51 -8.10 -8.52
CA SER A 403 7.80 -6.84 -7.83
C SER A 403 6.73 -5.75 -8.02
N GLY A 404 5.69 -5.99 -8.83
CA GLY A 404 4.62 -5.04 -9.12
C GLY A 404 4.80 -4.20 -10.38
N LYS A 405 5.77 -4.53 -11.26
CA LYS A 405 6.00 -3.82 -12.55
C LYS A 405 4.71 -3.55 -13.32
N SER A 406 3.96 -4.59 -13.67
CA SER A 406 2.73 -4.46 -14.45
C SER A 406 1.67 -3.63 -13.73
N THR A 407 1.52 -3.79 -12.41
CA THR A 407 0.58 -3.01 -11.59
C THR A 407 0.95 -1.52 -11.57
N LEU A 408 2.25 -1.22 -11.40
CA LEU A 408 2.78 0.14 -11.47
C LEU A 408 2.54 0.77 -12.84
N LEU A 409 2.86 0.05 -13.92
CA LEU A 409 2.67 0.52 -15.29
C LEU A 409 1.20 0.77 -15.62
N ASN A 410 0.30 -0.13 -15.21
CA ASN A 410 -1.14 0.08 -15.39
C ASN A 410 -1.61 1.32 -14.62
N HIS A 411 -1.15 1.51 -13.38
CA HIS A 411 -1.51 2.68 -12.57
C HIS A 411 -1.06 3.98 -13.25
N ILE A 412 0.16 4.02 -13.79
CA ILE A 412 0.65 5.16 -14.56
C ILE A 412 -0.19 5.36 -15.82
N ALA A 413 -0.48 4.30 -16.58
CA ALA A 413 -1.22 4.37 -17.85
C ALA A 413 -2.62 4.97 -17.69
N VAL A 414 -3.35 4.61 -16.63
CA VAL A 414 -4.77 4.95 -16.49
C VAL A 414 -5.06 6.07 -15.50
N ASN A 415 -4.24 6.23 -14.45
CA ASN A 415 -4.49 7.21 -13.39
C ASN A 415 -3.52 8.41 -13.43
N ARG A 416 -2.29 8.24 -13.92
CA ARG A 416 -1.23 9.27 -13.83
C ARG A 416 -0.59 9.66 -15.17
N PHE A 417 -1.21 9.30 -16.30
CA PHE A 417 -0.58 9.50 -17.61
C PHE A 417 -0.30 10.97 -17.94
N MET A 418 -1.17 11.89 -17.49
CA MET A 418 -0.98 13.34 -17.64
C MET A 418 0.14 13.89 -16.77
N GLU A 419 0.34 13.32 -15.58
CA GLU A 419 1.43 13.72 -14.69
C GLU A 419 2.79 13.34 -15.30
N PHE A 420 2.87 12.14 -15.89
CA PHE A 420 4.08 11.67 -16.56
C PHE A 420 4.27 12.28 -17.94
N HIS A 421 3.22 12.71 -18.63
CA HIS A 421 3.36 13.39 -19.90
C HIS A 421 2.26 14.45 -20.00
N GLY A 422 2.59 15.70 -19.70
CA GLY A 422 1.61 16.80 -19.67
C GLY A 422 0.86 17.00 -20.99
N ASN A 423 1.44 16.50 -22.10
CA ASN A 423 0.78 16.51 -23.41
C ASN A 423 -0.12 15.29 -23.68
N ALA A 424 -0.04 14.23 -22.86
CA ALA A 424 -0.84 13.02 -23.06
C ALA A 424 -2.33 13.30 -22.86
N ARG A 425 -3.13 12.87 -23.85
CA ARG A 425 -4.59 12.79 -23.76
C ARG A 425 -5.05 11.37 -23.38
N VAL A 426 -4.17 10.38 -23.56
CA VAL A 426 -4.38 8.98 -23.19
C VAL A 426 -3.04 8.30 -22.87
N GLY A 427 -3.05 7.38 -21.91
CA GLY A 427 -1.98 6.41 -21.70
C GLY A 427 -2.32 5.07 -22.35
N ILE A 428 -1.36 4.48 -23.07
CA ILE A 428 -1.50 3.14 -23.65
C ILE A 428 -0.47 2.20 -23.05
N LEU A 429 -0.88 0.96 -22.78
CA LEU A 429 -0.01 -0.11 -22.31
C LEU A 429 0.01 -1.26 -23.31
N VAL A 430 1.22 -1.66 -23.70
CA VAL A 430 1.51 -2.71 -24.66
C VAL A 430 2.32 -3.79 -23.94
N ASP A 431 1.72 -4.96 -23.72
CA ASP A 431 2.40 -6.11 -23.15
C ASP A 431 3.09 -6.91 -24.25
N VAL A 432 4.42 -6.76 -24.31
CA VAL A 432 5.27 -7.36 -25.35
C VAL A 432 5.22 -8.88 -25.32
N SER A 433 4.95 -9.50 -24.15
CA SER A 433 5.00 -10.95 -23.98
C SER A 433 3.85 -11.69 -24.69
N ILE A 434 2.72 -11.02 -24.92
CA ILE A 434 1.51 -11.61 -25.52
C ILE A 434 1.59 -11.56 -27.06
N LEU A 435 2.56 -10.83 -27.63
CA LEU A 435 2.68 -10.64 -29.06
C LEU A 435 3.38 -11.84 -29.74
N ASN A 436 2.62 -12.67 -30.45
CA ASN A 436 3.15 -13.81 -31.25
C ASN A 436 4.29 -13.42 -32.19
N LYS A 437 4.23 -12.22 -32.79
CA LYS A 437 5.30 -11.60 -33.57
C LYS A 437 5.37 -10.11 -33.23
N LEU A 438 6.48 -9.70 -32.63
CA LEU A 438 6.72 -8.30 -32.29
C LEU A 438 6.96 -7.48 -33.57
N THR A 439 5.99 -6.65 -33.94
CA THR A 439 6.06 -5.73 -35.08
C THR A 439 5.35 -4.42 -34.73
N ILE A 440 5.67 -3.32 -35.42
CA ILE A 440 4.99 -2.02 -35.23
C ILE A 440 3.47 -2.16 -35.41
N ALA A 441 3.02 -2.97 -36.38
CA ALA A 441 1.60 -3.20 -36.60
C ALA A 441 0.93 -3.90 -35.41
N ALA A 442 1.58 -4.92 -34.84
CA ALA A 442 1.08 -5.64 -33.67
C ALA A 442 1.04 -4.75 -32.42
N ILE A 443 2.05 -3.88 -32.22
CA ILE A 443 2.06 -2.88 -31.14
C ILE A 443 0.85 -1.94 -31.25
N LEU A 444 0.58 -1.41 -32.45
CA LEU A 444 -0.57 -0.53 -32.68
C LEU A 444 -1.90 -1.26 -32.45
N THR A 445 -2.03 -2.52 -32.89
CA THR A 445 -3.23 -3.31 -32.64
C THR A 445 -3.47 -3.53 -31.15
N GLN A 446 -2.45 -3.94 -30.40
CA GLN A 446 -2.61 -4.16 -28.96
C GLN A 446 -2.89 -2.86 -28.19
N ALA A 447 -2.32 -1.73 -28.62
CA ALA A 447 -2.65 -0.42 -28.06
C ALA A 447 -4.13 -0.04 -28.28
N ILE A 448 -4.70 -0.37 -29.43
CA ILE A 448 -6.13 -0.17 -29.72
C ILE A 448 -6.99 -1.12 -28.88
N GLU A 449 -6.59 -2.40 -28.75
CA GLU A 449 -7.26 -3.37 -27.88
C GLU A 449 -7.17 -3.02 -26.39
N PHE A 450 -6.13 -2.28 -25.97
CA PHE A 450 -6.04 -1.75 -24.61
C PHE A 450 -7.13 -0.72 -24.33
N LEU A 451 -7.55 0.01 -25.36
CA LEU A 451 -8.66 0.99 -25.33
C LEU A 451 -9.97 0.38 -25.86
N ASP A 452 -10.10 -0.95 -25.84
CA ASP A 452 -11.28 -1.72 -26.27
C ASP A 452 -11.79 -1.40 -27.68
N ASN A 453 -10.88 -1.06 -28.60
CA ASN A 453 -11.19 -0.69 -29.99
C ASN A 453 -12.06 0.56 -30.18
N GLU A 454 -12.22 1.37 -29.13
CA GLU A 454 -12.95 2.64 -29.17
C GLU A 454 -12.23 3.73 -29.98
N ILE A 455 -10.91 3.56 -30.21
CA ILE A 455 -10.11 4.44 -31.07
C ILE A 455 -9.68 3.69 -32.33
N ILE A 456 -9.98 4.27 -33.50
CA ILE A 456 -9.51 3.71 -34.77
C ILE A 456 -8.02 3.97 -34.99
N LYS A 457 -7.36 3.06 -35.72
CA LYS A 457 -5.91 3.11 -35.95
C LYS A 457 -5.39 4.44 -36.50
N ARG A 458 -6.14 5.07 -37.42
CA ARG A 458 -5.76 6.38 -37.99
C ARG A 458 -5.62 7.44 -36.91
N ASP A 459 -6.56 7.45 -35.97
CA ASP A 459 -6.66 8.47 -34.95
C ASP A 459 -5.60 8.24 -33.85
N LEU A 460 -5.31 6.97 -33.51
CA LEU A 460 -4.16 6.64 -32.66
C LEU A 460 -2.82 7.07 -33.28
N ILE A 461 -2.64 6.87 -34.59
CA ILE A 461 -1.44 7.33 -35.30
C ILE A 461 -1.33 8.85 -35.22
N ALA A 462 -2.42 9.58 -35.44
CA ALA A 462 -2.42 11.05 -35.32
C ALA A 462 -2.02 11.51 -33.90
N LEU A 463 -2.52 10.85 -32.85
CA LEU A 463 -2.14 11.14 -31.46
C LEU A 463 -0.67 10.83 -31.18
N LEU A 464 -0.13 9.74 -31.74
CA LEU A 464 1.30 9.40 -31.62
C LEU A 464 2.19 10.41 -32.35
N GLU A 465 1.79 10.86 -33.53
CA GLU A 465 2.52 11.86 -34.32
C GLU A 465 2.49 13.25 -33.66
N SER A 466 1.37 13.64 -33.03
CA SER A 466 1.24 14.89 -32.28
C SER A 466 1.90 14.85 -30.89
N GLY A 467 2.33 13.67 -30.43
CA GLY A 467 2.90 13.49 -29.10
C GLY A 467 1.85 13.56 -27.98
N GLU A 468 0.58 13.29 -28.27
CA GLU A 468 -0.52 13.35 -27.30
C GLU A 468 -0.79 12.00 -26.60
N VAL A 469 0.20 11.12 -26.55
CA VAL A 469 0.10 9.78 -25.94
C VAL A 469 1.26 9.54 -24.98
N LEU A 470 0.98 8.90 -23.83
CA LEU A 470 2.01 8.24 -23.04
C LEU A 470 2.08 6.76 -23.45
N VAL A 471 3.23 6.30 -23.96
CA VAL A 471 3.38 4.94 -24.46
C VAL A 471 4.15 4.10 -23.46
N ILE A 472 3.53 3.01 -23.00
CA ILE A 472 4.11 2.11 -22.00
C ILE A 472 4.30 0.71 -22.58
N PHE A 473 5.52 0.17 -22.48
CA PHE A 473 5.85 -1.19 -22.86
C PHE A 473 6.10 -2.05 -21.62
N ASP A 474 5.21 -3.01 -21.36
CA ASP A 474 5.38 -4.02 -20.32
C ASP A 474 6.04 -5.29 -20.88
N SER A 475 6.67 -6.08 -20.01
CA SER A 475 7.35 -7.34 -20.35
C SER A 475 8.40 -7.20 -21.45
N PHE A 476 9.06 -6.05 -21.56
CA PHE A 476 10.13 -5.84 -22.53
C PHE A 476 11.40 -6.60 -22.10
N ASN A 477 11.95 -7.44 -22.97
CA ASN A 477 13.24 -8.08 -22.76
C ASN A 477 14.35 -7.26 -23.43
N ILE A 478 15.12 -6.53 -22.63
CA ILE A 478 16.22 -5.69 -23.11
C ILE A 478 17.41 -6.49 -23.66
N HIS A 479 17.61 -7.72 -23.21
CA HIS A 479 18.67 -8.59 -23.72
C HIS A 479 18.32 -9.15 -25.11
N ASN A 480 17.03 -9.26 -25.43
CA ASN A 480 16.57 -9.74 -26.74
C ASN A 480 16.83 -8.67 -27.84
N PRO A 481 17.71 -8.93 -28.83
CA PRO A 481 18.05 -7.97 -29.87
C PRO A 481 16.88 -7.63 -30.79
N THR A 482 15.96 -8.57 -31.01
CA THR A 482 14.75 -8.34 -31.81
C THR A 482 13.81 -7.38 -31.09
N HIS A 483 13.64 -7.53 -29.78
CA HIS A 483 12.82 -6.62 -28.98
C HIS A 483 13.38 -5.20 -29.01
N ARG A 484 14.69 -5.05 -28.75
CA ARG A 484 15.38 -3.76 -28.83
C ARG A 484 15.16 -3.10 -30.18
N LYS A 485 15.43 -3.82 -31.27
CA LYS A 485 15.28 -3.31 -32.63
C LYS A 485 13.88 -2.78 -32.91
N VAL A 486 12.83 -3.56 -32.63
CA VAL A 486 11.45 -3.14 -32.95
C VAL A 486 10.97 -1.98 -32.10
N ILE A 487 11.34 -1.95 -30.81
CA ILE A 487 11.00 -0.81 -29.93
C ILE A 487 11.74 0.46 -30.37
N GLU A 488 13.01 0.37 -30.77
CA GLU A 488 13.74 1.50 -31.34
C GLU A 488 13.12 1.97 -32.65
N GLU A 489 12.74 1.06 -33.56
CA GLU A 489 12.04 1.41 -34.79
C GLU A 489 10.69 2.11 -34.51
N PHE A 490 9.97 1.70 -33.45
CA PHE A 490 8.73 2.36 -33.04
C PHE A 490 8.97 3.77 -32.49
N ARG A 491 9.97 3.94 -31.62
CA ARG A 491 10.37 5.23 -31.03
C ARG A 491 10.96 6.19 -32.06
N ASP A 492 11.69 5.68 -33.04
CA ASP A 492 12.22 6.47 -34.16
C ASP A 492 11.09 6.92 -35.09
N LYS A 493 10.08 6.08 -35.29
CA LYS A 493 8.90 6.42 -36.09
C LYS A 493 8.01 7.48 -35.42
N TYR A 494 7.86 7.42 -34.09
CA TYR A 494 7.05 8.36 -33.32
C TYR A 494 7.91 9.01 -32.21
N PRO A 495 8.68 10.07 -32.50
CA PRO A 495 9.64 10.62 -31.52
C PRO A 495 9.02 11.60 -30.51
N ALA A 496 7.78 12.03 -30.69
CA ALA A 496 7.12 13.06 -29.87
C ALA A 496 6.50 12.57 -28.54
N PRO A 497 5.93 11.35 -28.44
CA PRO A 497 5.47 10.77 -27.18
C PRO A 497 6.59 10.56 -26.16
N ARG A 498 6.23 10.51 -24.87
CA ARG A 498 7.10 9.97 -23.82
C ARG A 498 6.94 8.45 -23.72
N TYR A 499 8.04 7.75 -23.45
CA TYR A 499 8.07 6.29 -23.33
C TYR A 499 8.42 5.83 -21.92
N ILE A 500 7.68 4.82 -21.43
CA ILE A 500 8.03 4.07 -20.22
C ILE A 500 8.16 2.59 -20.60
N LEU A 501 9.24 1.95 -20.17
CA LEU A 501 9.49 0.53 -20.43
C LEU A 501 9.66 -0.21 -19.11
N ALA A 502 9.29 -1.50 -19.07
CA ALA A 502 9.61 -2.36 -17.95
C ALA A 502 10.31 -3.64 -18.39
N THR A 503 11.39 -4.00 -17.69
CA THR A 503 12.17 -5.21 -17.95
C THR A 503 12.45 -6.01 -16.67
N SER A 504 12.77 -7.29 -16.82
CA SER A 504 13.07 -8.18 -15.70
C SER A 504 14.51 -8.03 -15.25
N GLU A 505 14.73 -7.96 -13.93
CA GLU A 505 16.07 -8.00 -13.33
C GLU A 505 16.68 -9.41 -13.39
N GLU A 506 15.86 -10.46 -13.33
CA GLU A 506 16.28 -11.87 -13.20
C GLU A 506 16.93 -12.46 -14.47
N MET A 507 17.09 -11.69 -15.55
CA MET A 507 17.77 -12.13 -16.79
C MET A 507 19.24 -11.70 -16.87
N GLN A 508 19.79 -11.21 -15.76
CA GLN A 508 21.22 -10.92 -15.60
C GLN A 508 21.92 -12.16 -15.00
N ASP A 509 22.89 -12.74 -15.72
CA ASP A 509 23.72 -13.83 -15.20
C ASP A 509 24.46 -13.39 -13.92
N ASP A 510 24.46 -14.26 -12.91
CA ASP A 510 24.99 -14.02 -11.55
C ASP A 510 26.49 -13.63 -11.50
N LEU A 511 27.23 -13.76 -12.60
CA LEU A 511 28.69 -13.62 -12.66
C LEU A 511 29.19 -12.32 -13.27
N SER A 512 28.31 -11.46 -13.79
CA SER A 512 28.72 -10.22 -14.44
C SER A 512 27.78 -9.08 -14.10
N LEU A 513 28.34 -8.08 -13.40
CA LEU A 513 27.86 -6.69 -13.34
C LEU A 513 27.89 -6.05 -14.74
N GLU A 514 27.37 -6.72 -15.77
CA GLU A 514 27.30 -6.17 -17.11
C GLU A 514 26.23 -5.07 -17.13
N LYS A 515 26.64 -3.89 -17.57
CA LYS A 515 25.74 -2.75 -17.82
C LYS A 515 24.64 -3.23 -18.76
N LEU A 516 23.39 -2.97 -18.37
CA LEU A 516 22.22 -3.22 -19.22
C LEU A 516 22.47 -2.69 -20.64
N PRO A 517 22.09 -3.44 -21.69
CA PRO A 517 22.21 -2.96 -23.06
C PRO A 517 21.51 -1.60 -23.21
N THR A 518 22.18 -0.62 -23.79
CA THR A 518 21.62 0.73 -23.93
C THR A 518 20.64 0.81 -25.09
N LEU A 519 19.56 1.56 -24.91
CA LEU A 519 18.67 1.99 -26.00
C LEU A 519 19.08 3.39 -26.48
N LYS A 520 18.73 3.74 -27.73
CA LYS A 520 18.82 5.14 -28.20
C LYS A 520 18.12 6.10 -27.23
N LYS A 521 18.70 7.30 -27.03
CA LYS A 521 18.28 8.33 -26.06
C LYS A 521 18.25 7.87 -24.58
N ASN A 522 18.81 6.69 -24.31
CA ASN A 522 19.00 6.00 -23.02
C ASN A 522 17.99 6.37 -21.91
N PRO A 523 16.88 5.62 -21.77
CA PRO A 523 15.93 5.82 -20.68
C PRO A 523 16.59 5.74 -19.30
N VAL A 524 16.09 6.51 -18.34
CA VAL A 524 16.56 6.48 -16.95
C VAL A 524 16.17 5.15 -16.31
N ALA A 525 17.15 4.39 -15.85
CA ALA A 525 16.96 3.09 -15.21
C ALA A 525 16.52 3.27 -13.75
N ILE A 526 15.34 2.77 -13.40
CA ILE A 526 14.79 2.81 -12.05
C ILE A 526 14.47 1.39 -11.61
N TYR A 527 15.05 0.97 -10.49
CA TYR A 527 14.84 -0.34 -9.89
C TYR A 527 13.64 -0.32 -8.95
N ILE A 528 12.76 -1.30 -9.09
CA ILE A 528 11.65 -1.56 -8.18
C ILE A 528 12.12 -2.55 -7.11
N HIS A 529 12.16 -2.11 -5.87
CA HIS A 529 12.57 -2.93 -4.74
C HIS A 529 11.39 -3.67 -4.11
N SER A 530 11.73 -4.62 -3.24
CA SER A 530 10.78 -5.37 -2.43
C SER A 530 10.00 -4.46 -1.47
N PHE A 531 8.77 -4.84 -1.13
CA PHE A 531 7.99 -4.12 -0.12
C PHE A 531 8.70 -4.12 1.24
N LYS A 532 8.66 -2.96 1.89
CA LYS A 532 9.13 -2.78 3.27
C LYS A 532 7.94 -2.70 4.22
N ARG A 533 8.21 -2.59 5.53
CA ARG A 533 7.17 -2.46 6.57
C ARG A 533 6.17 -1.36 6.25
N ARG A 534 6.64 -0.21 5.74
CA ARG A 534 5.80 0.92 5.33
C ARG A 534 4.79 0.53 4.25
N GLN A 535 5.25 -0.05 3.13
CA GLN A 535 4.36 -0.46 2.03
C GLN A 535 3.42 -1.59 2.44
N THR A 536 3.88 -2.57 3.23
CA THR A 536 3.01 -3.64 3.73
C THR A 536 1.91 -3.06 4.63
N ARG A 537 2.25 -2.12 5.52
CA ARG A 537 1.27 -1.44 6.40
C ARG A 537 0.25 -0.66 5.58
N GLU A 538 0.68 0.08 4.58
CA GLU A 538 -0.20 0.85 3.69
C GLU A 538 -1.16 -0.07 2.94
N LEU A 539 -0.66 -1.20 2.41
CA LEU A 539 -1.51 -2.16 1.71
C LEU A 539 -2.52 -2.83 2.66
N VAL A 540 -2.13 -3.18 3.89
CA VAL A 540 -3.04 -3.71 4.92
C VAL A 540 -4.18 -2.71 5.21
N LYS A 541 -3.84 -1.43 5.41
CA LYS A 541 -4.83 -0.36 5.64
C LYS A 541 -5.78 -0.18 4.46
N LYS A 542 -5.26 -0.20 3.23
CA LYS A 542 -6.08 -0.11 2.00
C LYS A 542 -6.96 -1.35 1.79
N TRP A 543 -6.50 -2.53 2.21
CA TRP A 543 -7.22 -3.79 2.05
C TRP A 543 -8.40 -3.92 3.04
N PHE A 544 -8.20 -3.58 4.31
CA PHE A 544 -9.20 -3.78 5.37
C PHE A 544 -9.91 -2.50 5.86
N GLY A 545 -9.40 -1.32 5.47
CA GLY A 545 -9.90 0.00 5.89
C GLY A 545 -9.03 0.64 6.98
N GLU A 546 -8.97 1.99 6.99
CA GLU A 546 -8.08 2.74 7.89
C GLU A 546 -8.39 2.60 9.39
N HIS A 547 -9.63 2.25 9.73
CA HIS A 547 -10.10 2.11 11.12
C HIS A 547 -10.17 0.66 11.60
N ASP A 548 -9.61 -0.29 10.87
CA ASP A 548 -9.56 -1.69 11.32
C ASP A 548 -8.66 -1.84 12.54
N GLN A 549 -9.27 -2.12 13.70
CA GLN A 549 -8.60 -2.26 15.00
C GLN A 549 -7.52 -3.36 15.02
N GLY A 550 -7.56 -4.31 14.06
CA GLY A 550 -6.61 -5.42 13.93
C GLY A 550 -5.47 -5.20 12.92
N SER A 551 -5.30 -3.99 12.37
CA SER A 551 -4.34 -3.72 11.29
C SER A 551 -2.89 -4.05 11.64
N GLU A 552 -2.43 -3.66 12.84
CA GLU A 552 -1.05 -3.95 13.27
C GLU A 552 -0.83 -5.44 13.56
N GLU A 553 -1.84 -6.16 14.08
CA GLU A 553 -1.76 -7.61 14.27
C GLU A 553 -1.65 -8.35 12.92
N LYS A 554 -2.44 -7.93 11.92
CA LYS A 554 -2.41 -8.47 10.56
C LYS A 554 -1.06 -8.18 9.88
N LEU A 555 -0.52 -6.97 10.03
CA LEU A 555 0.81 -6.60 9.53
C LEU A 555 1.90 -7.50 10.14
N ALA A 556 1.91 -7.64 11.46
CA ALA A 556 2.85 -8.49 12.17
C ALA A 556 2.74 -9.95 11.72
N LEU A 557 1.52 -10.46 11.53
CA LEU A 557 1.27 -11.80 11.03
C LEU A 557 1.84 -11.99 9.60
N VAL A 558 1.57 -11.07 8.67
CA VAL A 558 2.06 -11.16 7.29
C VAL A 558 3.59 -11.15 7.24
N LYS A 559 4.24 -10.20 7.93
CA LYS A 559 5.71 -10.12 8.03
C LYS A 559 6.29 -11.41 8.61
N LYS A 560 5.69 -11.92 9.70
CA LYS A 560 6.10 -13.18 10.34
C LYS A 560 5.99 -14.36 9.37
N LEU A 561 4.90 -14.46 8.61
CA LEU A 561 4.70 -15.52 7.63
C LEU A 561 5.71 -15.45 6.48
N LEU A 562 5.91 -14.28 5.86
CA LEU A 562 6.88 -14.12 4.76
C LEU A 562 8.30 -14.52 5.19
N SER A 563 8.71 -14.11 6.39
CA SER A 563 9.99 -14.49 6.99
C SER A 563 10.09 -16.01 7.20
N LYS A 564 9.09 -16.61 7.86
CA LYS A 564 9.08 -18.06 8.15
C LYS A 564 9.08 -18.94 6.90
N LEU A 565 8.44 -18.46 5.84
CA LEU A 565 8.37 -19.16 4.55
C LEU A 565 9.63 -18.98 3.70
N ASN A 566 10.55 -18.09 4.11
CA ASN A 566 11.72 -17.70 3.34
C ASN A 566 11.36 -17.27 1.90
N VAL A 567 10.27 -16.51 1.76
CA VAL A 567 9.81 -16.00 0.46
C VAL A 567 10.08 -14.48 0.34
N PRO A 568 10.22 -13.96 -0.88
CA PRO A 568 10.40 -12.53 -1.11
C PRO A 568 9.21 -11.69 -0.62
N GLN A 569 9.47 -10.47 -0.15
CA GLN A 569 8.41 -9.51 0.23
C GLN A 569 7.90 -8.78 -1.03
N THR A 570 7.22 -9.50 -1.93
CA THR A 570 6.63 -8.90 -3.14
C THR A 570 5.19 -8.45 -2.90
N PRO A 571 4.70 -7.40 -3.60
CA PRO A 571 3.30 -6.99 -3.54
C PRO A 571 2.33 -8.16 -3.77
N PHE A 572 2.64 -9.04 -4.72
CA PHE A 572 1.82 -10.21 -5.04
C PHE A 572 1.68 -11.19 -3.86
N LEU A 573 2.78 -11.55 -3.21
CA LEU A 573 2.75 -12.48 -2.07
C LEU A 573 2.09 -11.86 -0.86
N VAL A 574 2.33 -10.56 -0.60
CA VAL A 574 1.61 -9.81 0.43
C VAL A 574 0.11 -9.85 0.15
N SER A 575 -0.33 -9.54 -1.07
CA SER A 575 -1.74 -9.58 -1.45
C SER A 575 -2.38 -10.96 -1.29
N ILE A 576 -1.68 -12.06 -1.64
CA ILE A 576 -2.24 -13.41 -1.43
C ILE A 576 -2.40 -13.71 0.06
N LEU A 577 -1.43 -13.35 0.90
CA LEU A 577 -1.53 -13.58 2.34
C LEU A 577 -2.65 -12.74 2.96
N LEU A 578 -2.84 -11.49 2.53
CA LEU A 578 -3.97 -10.67 2.96
C LEU A 578 -5.31 -11.28 2.54
N TRP A 579 -5.40 -11.78 1.31
CA TRP A 579 -6.57 -12.49 0.82
C TRP A 579 -6.84 -13.77 1.63
N VAL A 580 -5.81 -14.55 1.99
CA VAL A 580 -5.97 -15.72 2.87
C VAL A 580 -6.50 -15.33 4.25
N ILE A 581 -5.97 -14.25 4.84
CA ILE A 581 -6.43 -13.72 6.13
C ILE A 581 -7.89 -13.27 6.04
N GLU A 582 -8.28 -12.63 4.94
CA GLU A 582 -9.68 -12.25 4.65
C GLU A 582 -10.60 -13.48 4.59
N GLN A 583 -10.20 -14.54 3.87
CA GLN A 583 -11.01 -15.75 3.73
C GLN A 583 -11.10 -16.58 5.02
N GLN A 584 -10.15 -16.41 5.94
CA GLN A 584 -10.12 -17.12 7.21
C GLN A 584 -9.88 -16.18 8.42
N PRO A 585 -10.83 -15.28 8.75
CA PRO A 585 -10.65 -14.28 9.80
C PRO A 585 -10.40 -14.87 11.19
N THR A 586 -10.97 -16.06 11.44
CA THR A 586 -10.87 -16.80 12.70
C THR A 586 -9.74 -17.82 12.72
N ALA A 587 -9.20 -18.16 11.55
CA ALA A 587 -7.96 -18.91 11.50
C ALA A 587 -6.85 -17.93 11.88
N LYS A 588 -6.54 -17.88 13.18
CA LYS A 588 -5.14 -17.69 13.55
C LYS A 588 -4.40 -18.69 12.68
N LEU A 589 -3.62 -18.24 11.69
CA LEU A 589 -2.72 -19.08 10.92
C LEU A 589 -1.66 -19.58 11.92
N ILE A 590 -2.05 -20.59 12.72
CA ILE A 590 -1.38 -20.98 13.97
C ILE A 590 -0.05 -21.66 13.65
N ASN A 591 0.10 -22.24 12.45
CA ASN A 591 1.33 -22.90 12.03
C ASN A 591 1.69 -22.64 10.56
N GLN A 592 2.98 -22.83 10.26
CA GLN A 592 3.58 -22.60 8.95
C GLN A 592 2.94 -23.45 7.85
N ALA A 593 2.57 -24.69 8.17
CA ALA A 593 1.96 -25.62 7.24
C ALA A 593 0.63 -25.14 6.68
N SER A 594 -0.27 -24.62 7.54
CA SER A 594 -1.55 -24.05 7.10
C SER A 594 -1.37 -22.79 6.25
N ALA A 595 -0.33 -21.98 6.51
CA ALA A 595 -0.02 -20.82 5.68
C ALA A 595 0.50 -21.20 4.28
N VAL A 596 1.39 -22.19 4.19
CA VAL A 596 1.83 -22.74 2.89
C VAL A 596 0.68 -23.37 2.14
N GLU A 597 -0.16 -24.16 2.82
CA GLU A 597 -1.33 -24.80 2.23
C GLU A 597 -2.29 -23.76 1.66
N ALA A 598 -2.62 -22.72 2.43
CA ALA A 598 -3.51 -21.66 1.97
C ALA A 598 -2.92 -20.87 0.79
N LEU A 599 -1.61 -20.59 0.81
CA LEU A 599 -0.90 -19.96 -0.31
C LEU A 599 -0.99 -20.84 -1.58
N ILE A 600 -0.70 -22.14 -1.48
CA ILE A 600 -0.75 -23.08 -2.61
C ILE A 600 -2.17 -23.24 -3.14
N TYR A 601 -3.18 -23.39 -2.26
CA TYR A 601 -4.57 -23.51 -2.70
C TYR A 601 -5.12 -22.22 -3.30
N GLY A 602 -4.67 -21.06 -2.82
CA GLY A 602 -4.92 -19.77 -3.46
C GLY A 602 -4.35 -19.73 -4.89
N LEU A 603 -3.08 -20.12 -5.07
CA LEU A 603 -2.43 -20.17 -6.39
C LEU A 603 -3.02 -21.21 -7.33
N LEU A 604 -3.50 -22.35 -6.81
CA LEU A 604 -4.17 -23.38 -7.59
C LEU A 604 -5.57 -22.95 -8.05
N GLU A 605 -6.08 -21.79 -7.60
CA GLU A 605 -7.44 -21.31 -7.85
C GLU A 605 -8.51 -22.30 -7.37
N LYS A 606 -8.18 -23.15 -6.37
CA LYS A 606 -9.03 -24.24 -5.86
C LYS A 606 -10.39 -23.73 -5.33
N PHE A 607 -10.45 -22.46 -4.95
CA PHE A 607 -11.65 -21.81 -4.41
C PHE A 607 -12.56 -21.19 -5.48
N THR A 608 -12.07 -21.03 -6.71
CA THR A 608 -12.79 -20.42 -7.85
C THR A 608 -13.03 -21.38 -9.02
N GLU A 609 -12.63 -22.64 -8.87
CA GLU A 609 -12.66 -23.66 -9.92
C GLU A 609 -14.09 -24.13 -10.26
N SER A 610 -14.48 -24.04 -11.53
CA SER A 610 -15.73 -24.64 -12.02
C SER A 610 -15.60 -26.17 -12.03
N LYS A 611 -16.48 -26.90 -11.34
CA LYS A 611 -16.47 -28.37 -11.21
C LYS A 611 -16.83 -29.14 -12.50
N LEU A 612 -16.41 -28.66 -13.66
CA LEU A 612 -16.53 -29.37 -14.94
C LEU A 612 -15.46 -30.47 -14.99
N ARG A 613 -15.89 -31.74 -14.86
CA ARG A 613 -15.04 -32.96 -14.88
C ARG A 613 -14.23 -33.19 -16.16
N SER A 614 -14.29 -32.28 -17.13
CA SER A 614 -13.58 -32.34 -18.41
C SER A 614 -12.24 -31.59 -18.41
N SER A 615 -11.87 -30.89 -17.32
CA SER A 615 -10.63 -30.12 -17.18
C SER A 615 -9.72 -30.72 -16.10
N TYR A 616 -8.39 -30.51 -16.22
CA TYR A 616 -7.40 -30.99 -15.24
C TYR A 616 -7.51 -30.18 -13.95
N ASP A 617 -8.27 -30.71 -12.99
CA ASP A 617 -8.60 -29.96 -11.77
C ASP A 617 -7.40 -29.72 -10.84
N SER A 618 -7.59 -28.85 -9.87
CA SER A 618 -6.59 -28.55 -8.83
C SER A 618 -6.10 -29.78 -8.05
N ASN A 619 -6.89 -30.85 -7.97
CA ASN A 619 -6.46 -32.11 -7.33
C ASN A 619 -5.45 -32.87 -8.18
N ILE A 620 -5.69 -32.98 -9.50
CA ILE A 620 -4.74 -33.60 -10.44
C ILE A 620 -3.43 -32.81 -10.45
N GLN A 621 -3.51 -31.47 -10.47
CA GLN A 621 -2.34 -30.59 -10.42
C GLN A 621 -1.54 -30.79 -9.12
N SER A 622 -2.20 -30.80 -7.97
CA SER A 622 -1.56 -31.03 -6.67
C SER A 622 -0.88 -32.41 -6.61
N HIS A 623 -1.56 -33.47 -7.05
CA HIS A 623 -1.01 -34.82 -7.06
C HIS A 623 0.18 -34.94 -8.03
N PHE A 624 0.12 -34.30 -9.21
CA PHE A 624 1.24 -34.24 -10.14
C PHE A 624 2.46 -33.58 -9.50
N LEU A 625 2.28 -32.45 -8.80
CA LEU A 625 3.37 -31.74 -8.14
C LEU A 625 3.99 -32.56 -6.99
N SER A 626 3.20 -33.32 -6.24
CA SER A 626 3.70 -34.30 -5.26
C SER A 626 4.59 -35.37 -5.88
N GLU A 627 4.19 -35.92 -7.04
CA GLU A 627 4.96 -36.91 -7.77
C GLU A 627 6.24 -36.32 -8.38
N LEU A 628 6.17 -35.10 -8.92
CA LEU A 628 7.32 -34.37 -9.44
C LEU A 628 8.34 -34.11 -8.33
N SER A 629 7.89 -33.60 -7.17
CA SER A 629 8.77 -33.32 -6.04
C SER A 629 9.45 -34.59 -5.51
N SER A 630 8.73 -35.72 -5.46
CA SER A 630 9.31 -37.02 -5.07
C SER A 630 10.37 -37.47 -6.06
N ASN A 631 10.12 -37.31 -7.36
CA ASN A 631 11.06 -37.72 -8.41
C ASN A 631 12.34 -36.86 -8.43
N MET A 632 12.20 -35.55 -8.15
CA MET A 632 13.33 -34.64 -7.97
C MET A 632 14.19 -35.02 -6.76
N ASP A 633 13.55 -35.36 -5.63
CA ASP A 633 14.25 -35.79 -4.40
C ASP A 633 15.01 -37.10 -4.60
N GLU A 634 14.40 -38.09 -5.26
CA GLU A 634 15.04 -39.38 -5.58
C GLU A 634 16.27 -39.23 -6.48
N GLN A 635 16.26 -38.25 -7.39
CA GLN A 635 17.38 -37.93 -8.26
C GLN A 635 18.41 -36.99 -7.62
N GLY A 636 18.09 -36.39 -6.46
CA GLY A 636 18.92 -35.40 -5.80
C GLY A 636 19.10 -34.10 -6.63
N VAL A 637 18.11 -33.74 -7.44
CA VAL A 637 18.17 -32.56 -8.33
C VAL A 637 17.20 -31.46 -7.88
N GLU A 638 17.65 -30.21 -7.95
CA GLU A 638 16.80 -29.03 -7.72
C GLU A 638 16.20 -28.48 -9.01
N TRP A 639 16.83 -28.75 -10.16
CA TRP A 639 16.44 -28.25 -11.47
C TRP A 639 16.33 -29.40 -12.46
N ILE A 640 15.33 -29.35 -13.32
CA ILE A 640 15.09 -30.32 -14.41
C ILE A 640 15.03 -29.57 -15.73
N GLU A 641 15.61 -30.11 -16.80
CA GLU A 641 15.45 -29.57 -18.15
C GLU A 641 13.97 -29.55 -18.58
N SER A 642 13.53 -28.50 -19.26
CA SER A 642 12.15 -28.31 -19.73
C SER A 642 11.66 -29.51 -20.55
N ASN A 643 12.50 -30.06 -21.44
CA ASN A 643 12.20 -31.27 -22.20
C ASN A 643 12.00 -32.52 -21.31
N LYS A 644 12.79 -32.67 -20.24
CA LYS A 644 12.67 -33.79 -19.30
C LYS A 644 11.37 -33.68 -18.48
N LEU A 645 10.94 -32.47 -18.14
CA LEU A 645 9.65 -32.26 -17.50
C LEU A 645 8.49 -32.66 -18.41
N GLU A 646 8.51 -32.29 -19.69
CA GLU A 646 7.47 -32.71 -20.65
C GLU A 646 7.39 -34.24 -20.80
N ILE A 647 8.54 -34.93 -20.80
CA ILE A 647 8.59 -36.40 -20.76
C ILE A 647 7.96 -36.94 -19.47
N PHE A 648 8.25 -36.30 -18.32
CA PHE A 648 7.66 -36.68 -17.04
C PHE A 648 6.14 -36.47 -17.00
N VAL A 649 5.63 -35.35 -17.55
CA VAL A 649 4.20 -35.07 -17.72
C VAL A 649 3.55 -36.18 -18.53
N ALA A 650 4.05 -36.49 -19.73
CA ALA A 650 3.51 -37.56 -20.56
C ALA A 650 3.49 -38.92 -19.82
N SER A 651 4.59 -39.26 -19.15
CA SER A 651 4.74 -40.50 -18.39
C SER A 651 3.81 -40.58 -17.17
N TYR A 652 3.52 -39.45 -16.52
CA TYR A 652 2.61 -39.37 -15.37
C TYR A 652 1.17 -39.71 -15.76
N PHE A 653 0.68 -39.13 -16.87
CA PHE A 653 -0.68 -39.35 -17.35
C PHE A 653 -0.85 -40.76 -17.95
N GLN A 654 0.12 -41.23 -18.75
CA GLN A 654 0.09 -42.58 -19.35
C GLN A 654 0.02 -43.69 -18.30
N ARG A 655 0.84 -43.62 -17.24
CA ARG A 655 0.84 -44.62 -16.16
C ARG A 655 -0.50 -44.73 -15.43
N ARG A 656 -1.35 -43.70 -15.52
CA ARG A 656 -2.66 -43.63 -14.85
C ARG A 656 -3.84 -43.81 -15.81
N GLY A 657 -3.57 -44.16 -17.08
CA GLY A 657 -4.60 -44.35 -18.09
C GLY A 657 -5.35 -43.06 -18.47
N LEU A 658 -4.78 -41.89 -18.18
CA LEU A 658 -5.35 -40.59 -18.49
C LEU A 658 -4.86 -40.10 -19.85
N ALA A 659 -5.69 -39.30 -20.55
CA ALA A 659 -5.28 -38.65 -21.79
C ALA A 659 -4.15 -37.65 -21.52
N VAL A 660 -3.04 -37.81 -22.23
CA VAL A 660 -1.91 -36.87 -22.17
C VAL A 660 -2.39 -35.50 -22.65
N PRO A 661 -2.14 -34.43 -21.89
CA PRO A 661 -2.50 -33.07 -22.30
C PRO A 661 -1.89 -32.74 -23.66
N SER A 662 -2.69 -32.23 -24.59
CA SER A 662 -2.22 -31.94 -25.95
C SER A 662 -1.24 -30.75 -25.98
N ARG A 663 -1.43 -29.73 -25.13
CA ARG A 663 -0.51 -28.62 -24.79
C ARG A 663 -0.93 -27.91 -23.49
N GLY A 664 -0.01 -27.17 -22.87
CA GLY A 664 -0.33 -26.10 -21.92
C GLY A 664 -0.37 -26.45 -20.42
N PHE A 665 -0.24 -27.73 -20.04
CA PHE A 665 -0.27 -28.13 -18.62
C PHE A 665 0.90 -27.52 -17.83
N THR A 666 2.13 -27.64 -18.33
CA THR A 666 3.32 -27.02 -17.73
C THR A 666 3.23 -25.49 -17.73
N GLU A 667 2.79 -24.91 -18.85
CA GLU A 667 2.60 -23.46 -18.99
C GLU A 667 1.60 -22.93 -17.96
N GLU A 668 0.54 -23.68 -17.66
CA GLU A 668 -0.42 -23.32 -16.62
C GLU A 668 0.22 -23.29 -15.22
N LEU A 669 1.03 -24.29 -14.87
CA LEU A 669 1.73 -24.33 -13.58
C LEU A 669 2.79 -23.20 -13.45
N LEU A 670 3.43 -22.82 -14.56
CA LEU A 670 4.33 -21.66 -14.64
C LEU A 670 3.57 -20.33 -14.51
N ARG A 671 2.38 -20.23 -15.13
CA ARG A 671 1.48 -19.07 -15.05
C ARG A 671 0.93 -18.88 -13.64
N LYS A 672 0.49 -19.97 -12.99
CA LYS A 672 0.03 -19.98 -11.59
C LYS A 672 1.17 -19.70 -10.60
N GLY A 673 2.43 -19.70 -11.04
CA GLY A 673 3.57 -19.41 -10.18
C GLY A 673 3.88 -20.52 -9.17
N LEU A 674 3.57 -21.77 -9.49
CA LEU A 674 3.99 -22.94 -8.70
C LEU A 674 5.38 -23.43 -9.14
N LEU A 675 5.65 -23.34 -10.44
CA LEU A 675 6.93 -23.63 -11.05
C LEU A 675 7.61 -22.34 -11.54
N TYR A 676 8.91 -22.42 -11.74
CA TYR A 676 9.75 -21.36 -12.29
C TYR A 676 10.65 -21.93 -13.38
N GLU A 677 10.78 -21.20 -14.49
CA GLU A 677 11.65 -21.56 -15.61
C GLU A 677 12.71 -20.47 -15.83
N SER A 678 13.96 -20.87 -15.97
CA SER A 678 15.09 -20.03 -16.41
C SER A 678 16.06 -20.86 -17.25
N ASN A 679 16.53 -20.31 -18.36
CA ASN A 679 17.50 -20.98 -19.25
C ASN A 679 17.11 -22.42 -19.64
N GLN A 680 15.83 -22.67 -19.96
CA GLN A 680 15.25 -23.99 -20.26
C GLN A 680 15.36 -25.01 -19.12
N MET A 681 15.59 -24.55 -17.89
CA MET A 681 15.58 -25.34 -16.67
C MET A 681 14.38 -24.93 -15.82
N ILE A 682 13.71 -25.92 -15.23
CA ILE A 682 12.50 -25.76 -14.43
C ILE A 682 12.75 -26.24 -13.01
N THR A 683 12.23 -25.50 -12.03
CA THR A 683 12.21 -25.86 -10.62
C THR A 683 10.91 -25.41 -9.95
N PHE A 684 10.69 -25.79 -8.70
CA PHE A 684 9.64 -25.19 -7.87
C PHE A 684 9.97 -23.73 -7.61
N LYS A 685 8.97 -22.86 -7.69
CA LYS A 685 9.21 -21.41 -7.54
C LYS A 685 9.85 -21.06 -6.20
N PHE A 686 9.46 -21.74 -5.13
CA PHE A 686 10.04 -21.63 -3.80
C PHE A 686 10.24 -23.01 -3.19
N ASP A 687 11.29 -23.17 -2.38
CA ASP A 687 11.59 -24.44 -1.70
C ASP A 687 10.45 -24.89 -0.78
N CYS A 688 9.72 -23.94 -0.16
CA CYS A 688 8.56 -24.28 0.67
C CYS A 688 7.43 -24.98 -0.11
N PHE A 689 7.31 -24.75 -1.43
CA PHE A 689 6.34 -25.46 -2.27
C PHE A 689 6.79 -26.89 -2.54
N ARG A 690 8.06 -27.07 -2.91
CA ARG A 690 8.68 -28.39 -3.05
C ARG A 690 8.51 -29.19 -1.75
N ALA A 691 8.88 -28.60 -0.62
CA ALA A 691 8.79 -29.24 0.69
C ALA A 691 7.35 -29.64 1.05
N PHE A 692 6.35 -28.81 0.71
CA PHE A 692 4.93 -29.13 0.92
C PHE A 692 4.47 -30.33 0.09
N PHE A 693 4.78 -30.34 -1.20
CA PHE A 693 4.39 -31.44 -2.09
C PHE A 693 5.11 -32.75 -1.74
N LEU A 694 6.38 -32.67 -1.33
CA LEU A 694 7.11 -33.83 -0.80
C LEU A 694 6.52 -34.33 0.53
N ALA A 695 6.15 -33.42 1.44
CA ALA A 695 5.49 -33.77 2.70
C ALA A 695 4.17 -34.53 2.47
N ASN A 696 3.36 -34.12 1.50
CA ASN A 696 2.14 -34.85 1.12
C ASN A 696 2.47 -36.27 0.64
N LYS A 697 3.51 -36.42 -0.18
CA LYS A 697 3.95 -37.74 -0.65
C LYS A 697 4.41 -38.65 0.49
N LEU A 698 5.16 -38.10 1.45
CA LEU A 698 5.63 -38.81 2.64
C LEU A 698 4.46 -39.18 3.57
N ALA A 699 3.39 -38.38 3.61
CA ALA A 699 2.20 -38.69 4.39
C ALA A 699 1.44 -39.92 3.85
N GLU A 700 1.43 -40.12 2.53
CA GLU A 700 0.74 -41.20 1.83
C GLU A 700 1.54 -42.51 1.75
N ASN A 701 2.89 -42.44 1.75
CA ASN A 701 3.76 -43.59 1.53
C ASN A 701 4.67 -43.88 2.74
N SER A 702 4.32 -44.90 3.52
CA SER A 702 5.08 -45.35 4.69
C SER A 702 6.50 -45.79 4.38
N GLU A 703 6.77 -46.37 3.20
CA GLU A 703 8.13 -46.78 2.81
C GLU A 703 9.03 -45.57 2.54
N ALA A 704 8.48 -44.53 1.91
CA ALA A 704 9.20 -43.29 1.67
C ALA A 704 9.50 -42.58 3.00
N LEU A 705 8.52 -42.53 3.92
CA LEU A 705 8.68 -41.97 5.25
C LEU A 705 9.78 -42.68 6.06
N ALA A 706 9.86 -44.02 5.98
CA ALA A 706 10.88 -44.80 6.67
C ALA A 706 12.32 -44.51 6.18
N LYS A 707 12.50 -44.14 4.91
CA LYS A 707 13.81 -43.73 4.35
C LYS A 707 14.26 -42.37 4.87
N VAL A 708 13.30 -41.49 5.18
CA VAL A 708 13.53 -40.13 5.69
C VAL A 708 13.86 -40.13 7.18
N LEU A 709 13.12 -40.89 7.99
CA LEU A 709 13.27 -40.96 9.44
C LEU A 709 14.41 -41.91 9.87
N THR A 710 15.63 -41.59 9.46
CA THR A 710 16.85 -42.29 9.85
C THR A 710 17.90 -41.30 10.39
N PRO A 711 18.86 -41.73 11.24
CA PRO A 711 19.94 -40.86 11.74
C PRO A 711 20.75 -40.15 10.65
N LEU A 712 20.83 -40.70 9.44
CA LEU A 712 21.60 -40.13 8.32
C LEU A 712 20.79 -39.14 7.48
N SER A 713 19.46 -39.27 7.48
CA SER A 713 18.59 -38.51 6.56
C SER A 713 17.75 -37.45 7.27
N ILE A 714 17.37 -37.64 8.53
CA ILE A 714 16.38 -36.80 9.22
C ILE A 714 16.69 -35.30 9.16
N ALA A 715 17.97 -34.91 9.29
CA ALA A 715 18.42 -33.53 9.22
C ALA A 715 18.22 -32.87 7.85
N LYS A 716 18.13 -33.67 6.76
CA LYS A 716 17.93 -33.19 5.39
C LYS A 716 16.46 -32.91 5.05
N TYR A 717 15.54 -33.39 5.90
CA TYR A 717 14.09 -33.33 5.68
C TYR A 717 13.37 -32.54 6.79
N THR A 718 14.09 -31.66 7.51
CA THR A 718 13.53 -30.88 8.62
C THR A 718 12.31 -30.04 8.20
N ALA A 719 12.34 -29.45 7.00
CA ALA A 719 11.25 -28.63 6.48
C ALA A 719 10.02 -29.48 6.11
N GLU A 720 10.23 -30.60 5.40
CA GLU A 720 9.20 -31.54 4.98
C GLU A 720 8.51 -32.19 6.19
N LEU A 721 9.29 -32.59 7.20
CA LEU A 721 8.77 -33.19 8.43
C LEU A 721 7.99 -32.18 9.27
N ASP A 722 8.40 -30.90 9.29
CA ASP A 722 7.64 -29.85 9.93
C ASP A 722 6.28 -29.64 9.23
N LEU A 723 6.28 -29.51 7.90
CA LEU A 723 5.05 -29.36 7.12
C LEU A 723 4.12 -30.57 7.28
N LEU A 724 4.66 -31.79 7.17
CA LEU A 724 3.91 -33.03 7.31
C LEU A 724 3.22 -33.10 8.67
N THR A 725 3.96 -32.91 9.75
CA THR A 725 3.40 -33.01 11.10
C THR A 725 2.49 -31.83 11.45
N GLY A 726 2.72 -30.66 10.84
CA GLY A 726 1.84 -29.50 10.95
C GLY A 726 0.45 -29.72 10.34
N LEU A 727 0.37 -30.52 9.26
CA LEU A 727 -0.90 -30.95 8.62
C LEU A 727 -1.49 -32.17 9.32
N HIS A 728 -0.66 -33.16 9.67
CA HIS A 728 -1.05 -34.43 10.27
C HIS A 728 -0.58 -34.53 11.74
N ARG A 729 -1.21 -33.77 12.63
CA ARG A 729 -0.80 -33.54 14.03
C ARG A 729 -0.92 -34.74 14.98
N GLY A 730 -1.53 -35.84 14.53
CA GLY A 730 -1.77 -37.06 15.32
C GLY A 730 -0.76 -38.19 15.10
N ARG A 731 0.34 -37.95 14.37
CA ARG A 731 1.27 -39.01 13.92
C ARG A 731 2.27 -39.44 15.01
N LYS A 732 1.80 -40.24 15.98
CA LYS A 732 2.62 -40.78 17.10
C LYS A 732 3.87 -41.56 16.65
N GLU A 733 3.77 -42.29 15.55
CA GLU A 733 4.89 -43.04 14.97
C GLU A 733 6.07 -42.13 14.58
N ILE A 734 5.80 -40.96 13.99
CA ILE A 734 6.83 -40.02 13.53
C ILE A 734 7.57 -39.41 14.74
N LEU A 735 6.85 -39.05 15.80
CA LEU A 735 7.44 -38.52 17.03
C LEU A 735 8.39 -39.55 17.68
N THR A 736 7.96 -40.80 17.77
CA THR A 736 8.77 -41.89 18.34
C THR A 736 10.03 -42.15 17.52
N MET A 737 9.90 -42.23 16.19
CA MET A 737 11.06 -42.44 15.32
C MET A 737 12.06 -41.28 15.34
N ALA A 738 11.58 -40.03 15.41
CA ALA A 738 12.45 -38.86 15.50
C ALA A 738 13.21 -38.81 16.84
N LYS A 739 12.54 -39.17 17.94
CA LYS A 739 13.17 -39.38 19.26
C LYS A 739 14.31 -40.40 19.17
N ASP A 740 14.03 -41.58 18.63
CA ASP A 740 15.01 -42.66 18.50
C ASP A 740 16.22 -42.25 17.64
N CYS A 741 15.98 -41.50 16.56
CA CYS A 741 17.05 -40.97 15.71
C CYS A 741 17.96 -39.99 16.47
N CYS A 742 17.37 -39.02 17.18
CA CYS A 742 18.14 -38.03 17.93
C CYS A 742 18.92 -38.66 19.09
N GLN A 743 18.34 -39.63 19.81
CA GLN A 743 19.04 -40.34 20.89
C GLN A 743 20.25 -41.13 20.37
N LYS A 744 20.12 -41.81 19.21
CA LYS A 744 21.24 -42.50 18.56
C LYS A 744 22.32 -41.54 18.06
N LEU A 745 21.94 -40.37 17.55
CA LEU A 745 22.91 -39.36 17.12
C LEU A 745 23.62 -38.72 18.32
N LEU A 746 22.91 -38.48 19.43
CA LEU A 746 23.48 -37.91 20.64
C LEU A 746 24.62 -38.79 21.17
N SER A 747 24.39 -40.10 21.27
CA SER A 747 25.39 -41.05 21.80
C SER A 747 26.64 -41.17 20.93
N LEU A 748 26.55 -40.78 19.65
CA LEU A 748 27.65 -40.76 18.69
C LEU A 748 28.27 -39.36 18.53
N SER A 749 27.76 -38.35 19.23
CA SER A 749 28.18 -36.95 19.10
C SER A 749 28.98 -36.45 20.30
N GLU A 750 29.80 -35.43 20.07
CA GLU A 750 30.53 -34.68 21.10
C GLU A 750 29.61 -33.86 22.03
N PHE A 751 28.32 -33.77 21.69
CA PHE A 751 27.32 -33.13 22.54
C PHE A 751 26.92 -33.97 23.75
N ASN A 752 27.36 -35.22 23.87
CA ASN A 752 27.06 -36.04 25.04
C ASN A 752 27.90 -35.64 26.26
N VAL A 753 27.65 -34.44 26.79
CA VAL A 753 28.31 -33.85 27.96
C VAL A 753 27.40 -33.85 29.18
N ASP A 754 27.97 -33.70 30.37
CA ASP A 754 27.22 -33.47 31.60
C ASP A 754 26.68 -32.03 31.65
N ILE A 755 25.36 -31.87 31.86
CA ILE A 755 24.69 -30.57 31.88
C ILE A 755 25.07 -29.77 33.14
N SER A 756 25.48 -30.44 34.22
CA SER A 756 25.88 -29.80 35.49
C SER A 756 27.05 -28.81 35.31
N LEU A 757 27.85 -28.95 34.24
CA LEU A 757 28.91 -28.01 33.89
C LEU A 757 28.40 -26.58 33.64
N PHE A 758 27.15 -26.40 33.23
CA PHE A 758 26.56 -25.07 33.02
C PHE A 758 26.61 -24.21 34.29
N GLU A 759 26.32 -24.82 35.45
CA GLU A 759 26.33 -24.13 36.75
C GLU A 759 27.75 -23.75 37.16
N ASN A 760 28.75 -24.57 36.79
CA ASN A 760 30.15 -24.26 37.07
C ASN A 760 30.63 -23.07 36.24
N TYR A 761 30.28 -23.02 34.95
CA TYR A 761 30.59 -21.87 34.09
C TYR A 761 29.84 -20.60 34.50
N GLY A 762 28.65 -20.74 35.07
CA GLY A 762 27.86 -19.62 35.60
C GLY A 762 28.54 -18.88 36.76
N LYS A 763 29.44 -19.52 37.53
CA LYS A 763 30.10 -18.91 38.69
C LYS A 763 31.22 -17.93 38.35
N GLU A 764 31.70 -17.94 37.11
CA GLU A 764 32.71 -16.98 36.65
C GLU A 764 32.14 -15.56 36.61
N GLN A 765 32.97 -14.53 36.83
CA GLN A 765 32.52 -13.14 36.72
C GLN A 765 32.11 -12.81 35.27
N GLY A 766 30.94 -12.20 35.10
CA GLY A 766 30.40 -11.79 33.81
C GLY A 766 30.80 -10.37 33.39
N ILE A 767 30.54 -10.02 32.13
CA ILE A 767 30.83 -8.70 31.53
C ILE A 767 30.14 -7.57 32.30
N PHE A 768 28.87 -7.79 32.68
CA PHE A 768 28.08 -6.80 33.40
C PHE A 768 28.31 -6.81 34.91
N ASN A 769 29.21 -7.65 35.44
CA ASN A 769 29.58 -7.60 36.86
C ASN A 769 30.63 -6.53 37.16
N HIS A 770 31.27 -5.96 36.13
CA HIS A 770 32.18 -4.82 36.27
C HIS A 770 31.39 -3.51 36.36
N GLU A 771 31.60 -2.74 37.44
CA GLU A 771 30.86 -1.48 37.68
C GLU A 771 31.00 -0.49 36.51
N GLU A 772 32.20 -0.38 35.92
CA GLU A 772 32.50 0.50 34.78
C GLU A 772 31.70 0.15 33.52
N THR A 773 31.44 -1.14 33.27
CA THR A 773 30.71 -1.58 32.06
C THR A 773 29.22 -1.27 32.18
N LEU A 774 28.62 -1.50 33.35
CA LEU A 774 27.23 -1.10 33.60
C LEU A 774 27.05 0.41 33.55
N THR A 775 28.02 1.19 34.05
CA THR A 775 27.97 2.65 33.92
C THR A 775 28.14 3.10 32.47
N LYS A 776 29.00 2.46 31.67
CA LYS A 776 29.10 2.74 30.23
C LYS A 776 27.83 2.41 29.46
N ILE A 777 27.13 1.32 29.80
CA ILE A 777 25.83 1.00 29.21
C ILE A 777 24.77 2.00 29.67
N GLU A 778 24.80 2.39 30.94
CA GLU A 778 24.01 3.50 31.45
C GLU A 778 24.34 4.80 30.67
N ASP A 779 25.58 5.08 30.29
CA ASP A 779 25.91 6.30 29.54
C ASP A 779 25.57 6.19 28.04
N GLU A 780 25.95 5.10 27.35
CA GLU A 780 25.77 4.91 25.91
C GLU A 780 24.30 4.72 25.49
N PHE A 781 23.51 3.95 26.25
CA PHE A 781 22.08 3.75 25.94
C PHE A 781 21.20 4.93 26.36
N LEU A 782 21.66 5.77 27.29
CA LEU A 782 20.81 6.77 27.93
C LEU A 782 21.11 8.22 27.50
N ASN A 783 22.20 8.48 26.77
CA ASN A 783 22.57 9.85 26.37
C ASN A 783 21.68 10.47 25.27
N GLU A 784 20.98 9.69 24.43
CA GLU A 784 20.03 10.24 23.44
C GLU A 784 18.56 9.85 23.73
N PRO A 785 17.61 10.81 23.79
CA PRO A 785 16.19 10.50 23.89
C PRO A 785 15.64 9.92 22.58
N PHE A 786 14.90 8.82 22.67
CA PHE A 786 14.16 8.22 21.56
C PHE A 786 12.75 8.84 21.50
N ASP A 787 12.48 9.68 20.50
CA ASP A 787 11.11 10.08 20.12
C ASP A 787 10.42 8.93 19.36
N ASP A 788 9.09 8.78 19.46
CA ASP A 788 8.31 7.74 18.77
C ASP A 788 8.47 7.84 17.24
N ASN A 789 8.63 9.05 16.69
CA ASN A 789 8.96 9.25 15.27
C ASN A 789 10.37 8.72 14.95
N LYS A 790 11.34 8.98 15.83
CA LYS A 790 12.71 8.46 15.70
C LYS A 790 12.74 6.95 15.90
N ARG A 791 11.86 6.36 16.73
CA ARG A 791 11.68 4.91 16.90
C ARG A 791 11.04 4.26 15.67
N ALA A 792 9.99 4.86 15.11
CA ALA A 792 9.36 4.39 13.89
C ALA A 792 10.34 4.46 12.72
N GLN A 793 11.09 5.56 12.61
CA GLN A 793 12.20 5.72 11.67
C GLN A 793 13.29 4.67 11.91
N LEU A 794 13.80 4.49 13.13
CA LEU A 794 14.83 3.47 13.42
C LEU A 794 14.35 2.04 13.13
N ILE A 795 13.08 1.72 13.40
CA ILE A 795 12.50 0.42 13.02
C ILE A 795 12.39 0.28 11.50
N GLU A 796 12.14 1.37 10.77
CA GLU A 796 12.06 1.39 9.32
C GLU A 796 13.46 1.41 8.66
N ASP A 797 14.44 2.08 9.27
CA ASP A 797 15.84 2.19 8.85
C ASP A 797 16.60 0.88 9.11
N VAL A 798 16.19 0.11 10.14
CA VAL A 798 16.72 -1.23 10.46
C VAL A 798 15.93 -2.36 9.76
N ASP A 799 14.89 -2.05 8.96
CA ASP A 799 14.12 -3.04 8.18
C ASP A 799 14.90 -3.53 6.94
N PHE A 800 15.96 -4.30 7.21
CA PHE A 800 16.76 -4.95 6.18
C PHE A 800 15.91 -5.92 5.36
N SER A 801 16.09 -5.89 4.04
CA SER A 801 15.45 -6.85 3.16
C SER A 801 15.95 -8.26 3.49
N SER A 802 15.03 -9.22 3.54
CA SER A 802 15.42 -10.62 3.69
C SER A 802 16.31 -11.05 2.51
N LYS A 803 17.21 -12.02 2.73
CA LYS A 803 18.03 -12.58 1.64
C LYS A 803 17.19 -13.07 0.46
N ALA A 804 16.02 -13.65 0.73
CA ALA A 804 15.04 -14.04 -0.28
C ALA A 804 14.49 -12.85 -1.08
N SER A 805 14.32 -11.68 -0.45
CA SER A 805 13.90 -10.46 -1.13
C SER A 805 15.03 -9.84 -1.95
N ILE A 806 16.26 -9.83 -1.42
CA ILE A 806 17.46 -9.32 -2.12
C ILE A 806 17.78 -10.19 -3.35
N ASP A 807 17.72 -11.52 -3.20
CA ASP A 807 17.95 -12.50 -4.25
C ASP A 807 16.89 -13.61 -4.21
N HIS A 808 15.99 -13.60 -5.20
CA HIS A 808 14.93 -14.60 -5.32
C HIS A 808 15.48 -16.04 -5.51
N ASN A 809 16.71 -16.22 -6.00
CA ASN A 809 17.33 -17.54 -6.08
C ASN A 809 17.55 -18.14 -4.69
N HIS A 810 17.74 -17.32 -3.67
CA HIS A 810 17.87 -17.77 -2.29
C HIS A 810 16.59 -18.48 -1.79
N ALA A 811 15.41 -18.10 -2.28
CA ALA A 811 14.14 -18.73 -1.93
C ALA A 811 13.89 -20.08 -2.64
N ARG A 812 14.69 -20.40 -3.67
CA ARG A 812 14.59 -21.64 -4.48
C ARG A 812 15.55 -22.73 -4.02
N LYS A 813 16.63 -22.34 -3.34
CA LYS A 813 17.68 -23.26 -2.89
C LYS A 813 17.20 -24.11 -1.73
N ARG A 814 17.46 -25.41 -1.80
CA ARG A 814 17.35 -26.30 -0.64
C ARG A 814 18.65 -26.16 0.17
N TYR A 815 18.59 -25.62 1.38
CA TYR A 815 19.76 -25.51 2.26
C TYR A 815 20.28 -26.89 2.70
N PRO A 816 21.58 -27.01 3.00
CA PRO A 816 22.62 -27.47 2.10
C PRO A 816 22.67 -29.00 1.94
N THR A 817 23.16 -29.39 0.76
CA THR A 817 23.49 -30.75 0.29
C THR A 817 24.94 -31.18 0.56
N ALA A 818 25.75 -30.36 1.23
CA ALA A 818 27.08 -30.78 1.70
C ALA A 818 26.94 -31.90 2.76
N PRO A 819 27.91 -32.83 2.90
CA PRO A 819 27.94 -33.72 4.04
C PRO A 819 27.97 -32.87 5.30
N LEU A 820 26.85 -32.86 6.02
CA LEU A 820 26.79 -32.19 7.32
C LEU A 820 27.86 -32.82 8.19
N SER A 821 28.63 -32.00 8.92
CA SER A 821 29.46 -32.54 9.99
C SER A 821 28.58 -33.34 10.95
N SER A 822 29.16 -34.25 11.72
CA SER A 822 28.41 -35.00 12.74
C SER A 822 27.64 -34.05 13.68
N GLN A 823 28.23 -32.89 14.00
CA GLN A 823 27.58 -31.86 14.82
C GLN A 823 26.37 -31.23 14.11
N MET A 824 26.52 -30.81 12.85
CA MET A 824 25.44 -30.19 12.09
C MET A 824 24.30 -31.18 11.82
N ASN A 825 24.61 -32.46 11.60
CA ASN A 825 23.61 -33.51 11.44
C ASN A 825 22.81 -33.71 12.75
N PHE A 826 23.47 -33.71 13.91
CA PHE A 826 22.78 -33.78 15.20
C PHE A 826 21.86 -32.57 15.42
N ILE A 827 22.34 -31.34 15.20
CA ILE A 827 21.54 -30.12 15.38
C ILE A 827 20.34 -30.12 14.41
N GLY A 828 20.54 -30.52 13.15
CA GLY A 828 19.45 -30.63 12.17
C GLY A 828 18.40 -31.67 12.56
N ALA A 829 18.83 -32.82 13.10
CA ALA A 829 17.94 -33.84 13.64
C ALA A 829 17.16 -33.34 14.87
N LEU A 830 17.84 -32.66 15.80
CA LEU A 830 17.23 -32.09 17.00
C LEU A 830 16.19 -31.01 16.65
N ARG A 831 16.45 -30.19 15.63
CA ARG A 831 15.45 -29.25 15.07
C ARG A 831 14.24 -29.98 14.50
N ALA A 832 14.45 -31.04 13.71
CA ALA A 832 13.34 -31.85 13.17
C ALA A 832 12.51 -32.48 14.30
N TYR A 833 13.15 -33.06 15.31
CA TYR A 833 12.48 -33.63 16.47
C TYR A 833 11.70 -32.58 17.27
N SER A 834 12.27 -31.40 17.47
CA SER A 834 11.61 -30.26 18.12
C SER A 834 10.38 -29.79 17.33
N ASN A 835 10.48 -29.65 16.00
CA ASN A 835 9.35 -29.29 15.13
C ASN A 835 8.21 -30.33 15.20
N ILE A 836 8.57 -31.61 15.16
CA ILE A 836 7.60 -32.72 15.24
C ILE A 836 6.86 -32.69 16.58
N LEU A 837 7.58 -32.49 17.70
CA LEU A 837 6.99 -32.37 19.02
C LEU A 837 6.07 -31.14 19.14
N ARG A 838 6.49 -30.00 18.59
CA ARG A 838 5.67 -28.77 18.53
C ARG A 838 4.30 -29.02 17.86
N ASN A 839 4.29 -29.86 16.83
CA ASN A 839 3.10 -30.14 16.02
C ASN A 839 2.31 -31.38 16.49
N SER A 840 2.63 -31.95 17.65
CA SER A 840 2.07 -33.23 18.11
C SER A 840 0.91 -33.09 19.10
N GLU A 841 0.14 -32.00 19.04
CA GLU A 841 -0.88 -31.71 20.06
C GLU A 841 -2.02 -32.73 20.10
N LEU A 842 -2.32 -33.39 18.96
CA LEU A 842 -3.40 -34.37 18.83
C LEU A 842 -2.98 -35.79 19.22
N ILE A 843 -1.73 -36.02 19.65
CA ILE A 843 -1.32 -37.29 20.23
C ILE A 843 -1.92 -37.46 21.62
N ASP A 844 -2.72 -38.50 21.79
CA ASP A 844 -3.31 -38.91 23.07
C ASP A 844 -2.34 -39.76 23.91
N ASP A 845 -1.20 -39.16 24.27
CA ASP A 845 -0.17 -39.76 25.13
C ASP A 845 0.61 -38.65 25.84
N VAL A 846 0.11 -38.21 26.99
CA VAL A 846 0.71 -37.11 27.77
C VAL A 846 2.09 -37.49 28.29
N ALA A 847 2.26 -38.74 28.74
CA ALA A 847 3.52 -39.23 29.28
C ALA A 847 4.63 -39.22 28.20
N LEU A 848 4.31 -39.67 26.98
CA LEU A 848 5.24 -39.59 25.85
C LEU A 848 5.60 -38.16 25.52
N LYS A 849 4.63 -37.23 25.46
CA LYS A 849 4.89 -35.81 25.16
C LYS A 849 5.78 -35.16 26.21
N THR A 850 5.52 -35.39 27.49
CA THR A 850 6.37 -34.90 28.58
C THR A 850 7.78 -35.48 28.47
N ALA A 851 7.91 -36.80 28.27
CA ALA A 851 9.22 -37.43 28.10
C ALA A 851 9.99 -36.85 26.89
N CYS A 852 9.30 -36.63 25.76
CA CYS A 852 9.91 -36.04 24.57
C CYS A 852 10.33 -34.58 24.78
N LEU A 853 9.53 -33.77 25.50
CA LEU A 853 9.92 -32.40 25.84
C LEU A 853 11.19 -32.38 26.69
N ASN A 854 11.26 -33.24 27.70
CA ASN A 854 12.40 -33.30 28.60
C ASN A 854 13.65 -33.78 27.84
N ASP A 855 13.50 -34.75 26.94
CA ASP A 855 14.58 -35.17 26.03
C ASP A 855 15.08 -34.00 25.16
N VAL A 856 14.17 -33.25 24.51
CA VAL A 856 14.51 -32.11 23.65
C VAL A 856 15.22 -31.00 24.43
N LEU A 857 14.70 -30.60 25.60
CA LEU A 857 15.31 -29.56 26.45
C LEU A 857 16.70 -29.98 26.96
N THR A 858 16.85 -31.26 27.32
CA THR A 858 18.13 -31.86 27.73
C THR A 858 19.14 -31.81 26.57
N MET A 859 18.71 -32.18 25.35
CA MET A 859 19.56 -32.16 24.16
C MET A 859 19.99 -30.74 23.76
N TRP A 860 19.09 -29.75 23.81
CA TRP A 860 19.45 -28.34 23.57
C TRP A 860 20.39 -27.79 24.65
N SER A 861 20.18 -28.18 25.92
CA SER A 861 21.09 -27.82 27.02
C SER A 861 22.49 -28.40 26.79
N LYS A 862 22.58 -29.65 26.33
CA LYS A 862 23.85 -30.29 25.95
C LYS A 862 24.56 -29.57 24.81
N VAL A 863 23.84 -29.00 23.83
CA VAL A 863 24.43 -28.16 22.77
C VAL A 863 25.07 -26.90 23.37
N ILE A 864 24.37 -26.20 24.27
CA ILE A 864 24.92 -25.02 24.96
C ILE A 864 26.18 -25.39 25.75
N VAL A 865 26.08 -26.40 26.59
CA VAL A 865 27.17 -26.80 27.50
C VAL A 865 28.39 -27.28 26.73
N SER A 866 28.20 -28.08 25.70
CA SER A 866 29.30 -28.57 24.84
C SER A 866 29.98 -27.41 24.11
N THR A 867 29.21 -26.45 23.58
CA THR A 867 29.77 -25.28 22.87
C THR A 867 30.53 -24.37 23.84
N ILE A 868 29.99 -24.11 25.04
CA ILE A 868 30.69 -23.33 26.08
C ILE A 868 31.97 -24.06 26.53
N ASN A 869 31.90 -25.37 26.72
CA ASN A 869 33.05 -26.18 27.08
C ASN A 869 34.15 -26.13 26.01
N TYR A 870 33.78 -26.15 24.74
CA TYR A 870 34.73 -25.97 23.63
C TYR A 870 35.41 -24.60 23.69
N ILE A 871 34.64 -23.49 23.78
CA ILE A 871 35.21 -22.13 23.87
C ILE A 871 36.12 -21.94 25.08
N ASN A 872 35.79 -22.58 26.19
CA ASN A 872 36.63 -22.52 27.39
C ASN A 872 38.00 -23.13 27.18
N ASN A 873 38.04 -24.29 26.55
CA ASN A 873 39.25 -25.07 26.35
C ASN A 873 40.03 -24.69 25.08
N ALA A 874 39.42 -23.91 24.17
CA ALA A 874 40.07 -23.44 22.94
C ALA A 874 41.29 -22.55 23.23
N GLU A 875 42.37 -22.77 22.49
CA GLU A 875 43.56 -21.90 22.53
C GLU A 875 43.29 -20.57 21.82
N SER A 876 44.05 -19.51 22.17
CA SER A 876 43.85 -18.18 21.56
C SER A 876 44.07 -18.18 20.04
N SER A 877 44.83 -19.14 19.51
CA SER A 877 45.06 -19.34 18.07
C SER A 877 43.89 -19.97 17.32
N GLU A 878 42.86 -20.47 18.03
CA GLU A 878 41.65 -21.04 17.41
C GLU A 878 40.57 -19.98 17.15
N PHE A 879 40.78 -18.74 17.59
CA PHE A 879 39.85 -17.63 17.35
C PHE A 879 40.16 -16.90 16.04
N PRO A 880 39.15 -16.24 15.43
CA PRO A 880 39.38 -15.40 14.25
C PRO A 880 40.47 -14.36 14.49
N ASP A 881 41.30 -14.07 13.48
CA ASP A 881 42.36 -13.05 13.57
C ASP A 881 41.80 -11.62 13.75
N ASP A 882 40.54 -11.41 13.35
CA ASP A 882 39.83 -10.13 13.45
C ASP A 882 38.74 -10.22 14.54
N LEU A 883 39.11 -9.87 15.77
CA LEU A 883 38.22 -9.78 16.93
C LEU A 883 37.75 -8.33 17.19
N GLY A 884 38.01 -7.40 16.26
CA GLY A 884 37.84 -5.96 16.50
C GLY A 884 38.68 -5.48 17.70
N ASP A 885 38.08 -4.65 18.55
CA ASP A 885 38.71 -4.08 19.74
C ASP A 885 38.79 -5.06 20.94
N MET A 886 38.29 -6.30 20.81
CA MET A 886 38.22 -7.27 21.91
C MET A 886 39.49 -8.13 22.03
N THR A 887 39.96 -8.34 23.26
CA THR A 887 40.97 -9.35 23.55
C THR A 887 40.39 -10.77 23.45
N PRO A 888 41.21 -11.82 23.21
CA PRO A 888 40.75 -13.21 23.21
C PRO A 888 40.01 -13.63 24.49
N THR A 889 40.37 -13.04 25.63
CA THR A 889 39.73 -13.31 26.91
C THR A 889 38.35 -12.64 26.99
N GLU A 890 38.22 -11.39 26.55
CA GLU A 890 36.93 -10.69 26.46
C GLU A 890 35.99 -11.38 25.45
N PHE A 891 36.52 -11.85 24.32
CA PHE A 891 35.76 -12.64 23.36
C PHE A 891 35.21 -13.93 23.98
N LYS A 892 36.00 -14.66 24.78
CA LYS A 892 35.52 -15.86 25.49
C LYS A 892 34.34 -15.53 26.41
N VAL A 893 34.42 -14.45 27.19
CA VAL A 893 33.32 -14.06 28.10
C VAL A 893 32.09 -13.62 27.30
N PHE A 894 32.29 -12.87 26.21
CA PHE A 894 31.20 -12.44 25.31
C PHE A 894 30.51 -13.63 24.63
N ALA A 895 31.27 -14.58 24.10
CA ALA A 895 30.72 -15.76 23.46
C ALA A 895 29.92 -16.63 24.44
N LYS A 896 30.38 -16.80 25.69
CA LYS A 896 29.63 -17.52 26.74
C LYS A 896 28.27 -16.90 27.04
N LEU A 897 28.16 -15.58 26.91
CA LEU A 897 26.91 -14.85 27.09
C LEU A 897 25.99 -15.00 25.86
N MET A 898 26.54 -14.93 24.65
CA MET A 898 25.77 -14.97 23.41
C MET A 898 25.31 -16.37 23.01
N ILE A 899 26.07 -17.43 23.31
CA ILE A 899 25.71 -18.82 22.94
C ILE A 899 24.35 -19.24 23.48
N PRO A 900 24.05 -19.12 24.79
CA PRO A 900 22.73 -19.47 25.31
C PRO A 900 21.60 -18.70 24.63
N GLN A 901 21.83 -17.42 24.31
CA GLN A 901 20.86 -16.60 23.58
C GLN A 901 20.62 -17.12 22.17
N LEU A 902 21.68 -17.33 21.38
CA LEU A 902 21.60 -17.86 20.02
C LEU A 902 20.92 -19.23 19.99
N VAL A 903 21.32 -20.15 20.88
CA VAL A 903 20.70 -21.49 20.95
C VAL A 903 19.25 -21.41 21.42
N SER A 904 18.92 -20.54 22.37
CA SER A 904 17.53 -20.35 22.81
C SER A 904 16.64 -19.82 21.68
N SER A 905 17.17 -18.93 20.84
CA SER A 905 16.46 -18.41 19.66
C SER A 905 16.24 -19.51 18.62
N LEU A 906 17.27 -20.30 18.30
CA LEU A 906 17.16 -21.46 17.40
C LEU A 906 16.16 -22.51 17.91
N MET A 907 16.15 -22.77 19.22
CA MET A 907 15.19 -23.68 19.84
C MET A 907 13.78 -23.09 19.79
N ALA A 908 13.61 -21.80 20.05
CA ALA A 908 12.31 -21.12 20.00
C ALA A 908 11.70 -21.16 18.59
N GLU A 909 12.50 -20.98 17.54
CA GLU A 909 12.04 -21.14 16.15
C GLU A 909 11.39 -22.52 15.90
N SER A 910 11.95 -23.57 16.50
CA SER A 910 11.49 -24.94 16.33
C SER A 910 10.38 -25.37 17.30
N LEU A 911 10.41 -24.92 18.55
CA LEU A 911 9.59 -25.46 19.64
C LEU A 911 8.52 -24.49 20.19
N SER A 912 8.65 -23.18 19.96
CA SER A 912 7.74 -22.16 20.51
C SER A 912 6.32 -22.35 19.96
N THR A 913 5.37 -22.62 20.87
CA THR A 913 3.94 -22.71 20.58
C THR A 913 3.12 -22.57 21.87
N PRO A 914 1.98 -21.84 21.85
CA PRO A 914 1.07 -21.79 22.99
C PRO A 914 0.56 -23.17 23.44
N LYS A 915 0.57 -24.16 22.54
CA LYS A 915 0.06 -25.51 22.82
C LYS A 915 0.96 -26.34 23.74
N LEU A 916 2.25 -26.01 23.79
CA LEU A 916 3.23 -26.68 24.66
C LEU A 916 3.46 -25.91 25.97
N GLU A 917 2.90 -24.71 26.11
CA GLU A 917 3.17 -23.81 27.23
C GLU A 917 3.00 -24.48 28.60
N LYS A 918 1.93 -25.25 28.80
CA LYS A 918 1.70 -25.97 30.05
C LYS A 918 2.83 -26.94 30.41
N PHE A 919 3.38 -27.63 29.41
CA PHE A 919 4.49 -28.56 29.60
C PHE A 919 5.80 -27.79 29.86
N ILE A 920 6.05 -26.74 29.08
CA ILE A 920 7.26 -25.90 29.21
C ILE A 920 7.32 -25.20 30.57
N LEU A 921 6.20 -24.64 31.05
CA LEU A 921 6.13 -23.99 32.37
C LEU A 921 6.38 -24.96 33.53
N ALA A 922 6.11 -26.26 33.36
CA ALA A 922 6.46 -27.26 34.37
C ALA A 922 7.99 -27.41 34.47
N GLU A 923 8.66 -27.49 33.32
CA GLU A 923 10.13 -27.64 33.20
C GLU A 923 10.90 -26.35 33.51
N ALA A 924 10.23 -25.19 33.53
CA ALA A 924 10.79 -23.95 34.08
C ALA A 924 11.19 -24.08 35.57
N ASN A 925 10.67 -25.09 36.29
CA ASN A 925 11.03 -25.41 37.67
C ASN A 925 12.03 -26.57 37.78
N SER A 926 12.68 -26.97 36.69
CA SER A 926 13.70 -28.01 36.70
C SER A 926 14.86 -27.65 37.64
N PRO A 927 15.45 -28.62 38.36
CA PRO A 927 16.65 -28.38 39.15
C PRO A 927 17.84 -27.96 38.28
N ASP A 928 17.89 -28.38 37.01
CA ASP A 928 18.94 -28.01 36.07
C ASP A 928 18.74 -26.57 35.57
N GLN A 929 19.63 -25.66 35.96
CA GLN A 929 19.51 -24.23 35.63
C GLN A 929 19.45 -23.95 34.12
N CYS A 930 20.16 -24.74 33.29
CA CYS A 930 20.12 -24.58 31.84
C CYS A 930 18.73 -24.93 31.25
N ILE A 931 18.08 -25.99 31.76
CA ILE A 931 16.74 -26.41 31.34
C ILE A 931 15.71 -25.38 31.80
N SER A 932 15.82 -24.91 33.04
CA SER A 932 14.96 -23.86 33.57
C SER A 932 15.10 -22.55 32.77
N PHE A 933 16.34 -22.17 32.41
CA PHE A 933 16.62 -21.03 31.53
C PHE A 933 15.96 -21.17 30.16
N LEU A 934 16.22 -22.27 29.44
CA LEU A 934 15.64 -22.52 28.12
C LEU A 934 14.11 -22.52 28.14
N SER A 935 13.50 -23.15 29.15
CA SER A 935 12.05 -23.18 29.33
C SER A 935 11.47 -21.80 29.60
N THR A 936 12.17 -20.98 30.38
CA THR A 936 11.79 -19.59 30.64
C THR A 936 11.91 -18.74 29.37
N MET A 937 12.97 -18.90 28.59
CA MET A 937 13.15 -18.19 27.31
C MET A 937 12.07 -18.56 26.29
N LEU A 938 11.61 -19.82 26.24
CA LEU A 938 10.52 -20.23 25.35
C LEU A 938 9.17 -19.59 25.67
N THR A 939 8.94 -19.23 26.94
CA THR A 939 7.69 -18.62 27.39
C THR A 939 7.75 -17.10 27.40
N ILE A 940 8.95 -16.51 27.28
CA ILE A 940 9.14 -15.06 27.34
C ILE A 940 8.35 -14.32 26.27
N GLU A 941 8.18 -14.90 25.08
CA GLU A 941 7.45 -14.30 23.96
C GLU A 941 5.94 -14.17 24.24
N ASN A 942 5.37 -15.04 25.09
CA ASN A 942 3.94 -15.02 25.39
C ASN A 942 3.57 -13.84 26.31
N MET A 943 4.53 -13.28 27.04
CA MET A 943 4.36 -12.11 27.91
C MET A 943 3.18 -12.20 28.89
N ASN A 944 2.80 -13.42 29.27
CA ASN A 944 1.70 -13.65 30.20
C ASN A 944 2.20 -13.71 31.65
N LYS A 945 1.26 -13.65 32.59
CA LYS A 945 1.56 -13.63 34.03
C LYS A 945 2.41 -14.82 34.48
N SER A 946 2.16 -16.01 33.94
CA SER A 946 2.89 -17.23 34.29
C SER A 946 4.34 -17.18 33.81
N SER A 947 4.59 -16.63 32.63
CA SER A 947 5.93 -16.47 32.06
C SER A 947 6.75 -15.46 32.87
N ILE A 948 6.13 -14.33 33.25
CA ILE A 948 6.76 -13.33 34.13
C ILE A 948 7.12 -13.96 35.49
N GLN A 949 6.23 -14.76 36.08
CA GLN A 949 6.50 -15.45 37.33
C GLN A 949 7.66 -16.44 37.21
N ALA A 950 7.77 -17.15 36.09
CA ALA A 950 8.91 -18.04 35.82
C ALA A 950 10.23 -17.27 35.75
N ILE A 951 10.27 -16.10 35.09
CA ILE A 951 11.45 -15.21 35.03
C ILE A 951 11.85 -14.75 36.43
N GLN A 952 10.91 -14.22 37.22
CA GLN A 952 11.16 -13.74 38.57
C GLN A 952 11.68 -14.86 39.48
N LYS A 953 11.13 -16.06 39.34
CA LYS A 953 11.56 -17.25 40.09
C LYS A 953 12.98 -17.66 39.68
N LEU A 954 13.25 -17.76 38.38
CA LEU A 954 14.58 -18.08 37.86
C LEU A 954 15.63 -17.05 38.32
N LEU A 955 15.33 -15.76 38.30
CA LEU A 955 16.23 -14.71 38.82
C LEU A 955 16.51 -14.85 40.33
N LYS A 956 15.55 -15.35 41.11
CA LYS A 956 15.73 -15.61 42.55
C LYS A 956 16.50 -16.90 42.84
N GLU A 957 16.27 -17.95 42.05
CA GLU A 957 16.81 -19.30 42.27
C GLU A 957 18.15 -19.55 41.55
N SER A 958 18.47 -18.79 40.50
CA SER A 958 19.72 -18.89 39.72
C SER A 958 20.98 -18.45 40.49
N GLY A 959 20.94 -18.42 41.82
CA GLY A 959 21.99 -17.93 42.72
C GLY A 959 23.41 -18.14 42.19
N THR A 960 24.10 -17.04 41.90
CA THR A 960 25.47 -16.93 41.37
C THR A 960 25.73 -17.37 39.92
N ASN A 961 24.72 -17.76 39.13
CA ASN A 961 24.89 -18.01 37.70
C ASN A 961 24.79 -16.71 36.88
N ASN A 962 25.94 -16.09 36.64
CA ASN A 962 26.05 -14.84 35.90
C ASN A 962 25.61 -14.99 34.44
N ILE A 963 25.76 -16.17 33.81
CA ILE A 963 25.34 -16.37 32.41
C ILE A 963 23.82 -16.18 32.28
N VAL A 964 23.05 -16.81 33.17
CA VAL A 964 21.56 -16.73 33.16
C VAL A 964 21.08 -15.30 33.43
N ALA A 965 21.62 -14.65 34.47
CA ALA A 965 21.19 -13.30 34.83
C ALA A 965 21.47 -12.27 33.73
N GLN A 966 22.65 -12.33 33.11
CA GLN A 966 23.05 -11.43 32.03
C GLN A 966 22.22 -11.66 30.76
N ALA A 967 21.97 -12.93 30.41
CA ALA A 967 21.15 -13.29 29.27
C ALA A 967 19.71 -12.76 29.45
N ILE A 968 19.08 -13.02 30.60
CA ILE A 968 17.73 -12.52 30.91
C ILE A 968 17.69 -10.98 30.83
N PHE A 969 18.70 -10.30 31.38
CA PHE A 969 18.77 -8.84 31.38
C PHE A 969 18.77 -8.25 29.95
N ILE A 970 19.63 -8.77 29.05
CA ILE A 970 19.67 -8.32 27.64
C ILE A 970 18.34 -8.56 26.93
N ARG A 971 17.74 -9.74 27.11
CA ARG A 971 16.48 -10.07 26.44
C ARG A 971 15.34 -9.18 26.94
N LEU A 972 15.25 -8.92 28.24
CA LEU A 972 14.24 -8.03 28.81
C LEU A 972 14.40 -6.59 28.34
N LEU A 973 15.62 -6.07 28.23
CA LEU A 973 15.87 -4.74 27.66
C LEU A 973 15.42 -4.66 26.19
N THR A 974 15.78 -5.67 25.39
CA THR A 974 15.36 -5.76 23.99
C THR A 974 13.83 -5.74 23.88
N LEU A 975 13.16 -6.53 24.72
CA LEU A 975 11.71 -6.57 24.80
C LEU A 975 11.12 -5.21 25.20
N TYR A 976 11.66 -4.58 26.25
CA TYR A 976 11.17 -3.32 26.78
C TYR A 976 11.20 -2.19 25.74
N HIS A 977 12.29 -2.09 24.96
CA HIS A 977 12.49 -1.02 23.99
C HIS A 977 11.82 -1.29 22.63
N TYR A 978 11.78 -2.55 22.16
CA TYR A 978 11.42 -2.83 20.77
C TYR A 978 10.12 -3.65 20.61
N GLU A 979 9.82 -4.59 21.50
CA GLU A 979 8.80 -5.63 21.26
C GLU A 979 7.59 -5.62 22.21
N ALA A 980 7.73 -5.05 23.41
CA ALA A 980 6.75 -5.22 24.50
C ALA A 980 5.43 -4.44 24.27
N PRO A 981 4.27 -5.13 24.26
CA PRO A 981 2.96 -4.48 24.18
C PRO A 981 2.63 -3.71 25.47
N SER A 982 1.78 -2.70 25.35
CA SER A 982 1.53 -1.72 26.43
C SER A 982 1.13 -2.33 27.77
N TYR A 983 0.38 -3.44 27.76
CA TYR A 983 -0.11 -4.10 28.97
C TYR A 983 0.96 -4.86 29.77
N SER A 984 2.07 -5.28 29.16
CA SER A 984 3.11 -6.10 29.83
C SER A 984 4.34 -5.29 30.26
N ILE A 985 4.41 -4.01 29.87
CA ILE A 985 5.53 -3.08 30.13
C ILE A 985 5.95 -3.06 31.59
N ASN A 986 4.99 -2.84 32.50
CA ASN A 986 5.27 -2.65 33.91
C ASN A 986 5.87 -3.91 34.54
N ALA A 987 5.39 -5.09 34.13
CA ALA A 987 5.91 -6.35 34.62
C ALA A 987 7.32 -6.64 34.09
N ILE A 988 7.60 -6.34 32.82
CA ILE A 988 8.95 -6.45 32.24
C ILE A 988 9.90 -5.50 32.94
N ARG A 989 9.48 -4.26 33.19
CA ARG A 989 10.22 -3.24 33.93
C ARG A 989 10.64 -3.71 35.32
N GLU A 990 9.73 -4.34 36.06
CA GLU A 990 10.06 -4.90 37.37
C GLU A 990 11.13 -5.99 37.28
N CYS A 991 11.00 -6.91 36.31
CA CYS A 991 11.98 -7.97 36.06
C CYS A 991 13.35 -7.42 35.64
N ILE A 992 13.41 -6.35 34.83
CA ILE A 992 14.65 -5.66 34.47
C ILE A 992 15.37 -5.17 35.72
N GLY A 993 14.64 -4.51 36.61
CA GLY A 993 15.23 -4.02 37.85
C GLY A 993 15.64 -5.14 38.82
N GLU A 994 14.96 -6.28 38.81
CA GLU A 994 15.40 -7.47 39.54
C GLU A 994 16.71 -8.06 38.96
N ALA A 995 16.78 -8.22 37.64
CA ALA A 995 17.98 -8.71 36.96
C ALA A 995 19.18 -7.77 37.17
N PHE A 996 18.97 -6.44 37.09
CA PHE A 996 20.00 -5.44 37.38
C PHE A 996 20.56 -5.57 38.80
N ILE A 997 19.70 -5.81 39.80
CA ILE A 997 20.13 -6.03 41.19
C ILE A 997 20.98 -7.30 41.31
N VAL A 998 20.59 -8.38 40.62
CA VAL A 998 21.34 -9.65 40.64
C VAL A 998 22.74 -9.45 40.08
N LEU A 999 22.89 -8.68 38.99
CA LEU A 999 24.17 -8.42 38.34
C LEU A 999 25.11 -7.51 39.16
N ARG A 1000 24.58 -6.48 39.83
CA ARG A 1000 25.40 -5.53 40.62
C ARG A 1000 25.93 -6.06 41.97
N GLY A 1001 25.31 -7.09 42.57
CA GLY A 1001 25.84 -7.72 43.79
C GLY A 1001 25.88 -6.88 45.09
N SER A 1002 25.08 -5.82 45.24
CA SER A 1002 25.19 -4.85 46.37
C SER A 1002 24.50 -5.28 47.70
N THR A 1003 24.56 -4.46 48.76
CA THR A 1003 23.87 -4.70 50.05
C THR A 1003 22.41 -4.20 50.05
N LEU A 1004 21.52 -4.82 50.86
CA LEU A 1004 20.05 -4.64 50.83
C LEU A 1004 19.53 -3.19 50.83
N LYS A 1005 20.24 -2.23 51.44
CA LYS A 1005 19.81 -0.82 51.51
C LYS A 1005 20.22 0.02 50.28
N GLU A 1006 21.32 -0.29 49.62
CA GLU A 1006 21.79 0.41 48.40
C GLU A 1006 21.04 -0.09 47.15
N LYS A 1007 20.56 -1.34 47.17
CA LYS A 1007 19.80 -1.98 46.08
C LYS A 1007 18.56 -1.22 45.62
N SER A 1008 17.77 -0.67 46.55
CA SER A 1008 16.48 -0.03 46.20
C SER A 1008 16.68 1.33 45.53
N ALA A 1009 17.62 2.14 46.02
CA ALA A 1009 17.91 3.45 45.46
C ALA A 1009 18.54 3.36 44.06
N LEU A 1010 19.47 2.42 43.85
CA LEU A 1010 20.10 2.19 42.55
C LEU A 1010 19.10 1.60 41.53
N LYS A 1011 18.27 0.63 41.94
CA LYS A 1011 17.18 0.11 41.09
C LYS A 1011 16.21 1.22 40.70
N GLY A 1012 15.80 2.06 41.65
CA GLY A 1012 14.90 3.19 41.39
C GLY A 1012 15.48 4.17 40.37
N LYS A 1013 16.75 4.57 40.53
CA LYS A 1013 17.44 5.47 39.59
C LYS A 1013 17.54 4.87 38.19
N PHE A 1014 17.98 3.62 38.07
CA PHE A 1014 18.10 2.93 36.79
C PHE A 1014 16.73 2.80 36.08
N LEU A 1015 15.70 2.38 36.81
CA LEU A 1015 14.36 2.23 36.26
C LEU A 1015 13.73 3.57 35.85
N GLN A 1016 13.92 4.62 36.64
CA GLN A 1016 13.48 5.97 36.27
C GLN A 1016 14.17 6.45 34.98
N HIS A 1017 15.46 6.16 34.83
CA HIS A 1017 16.23 6.61 33.69
C HIS A 1017 15.86 5.88 32.38
N ILE A 1018 15.51 4.58 32.43
CA ILE A 1018 14.96 3.87 31.25
C ILE A 1018 13.52 4.30 30.93
N ASP A 1019 12.73 4.75 31.92
CA ASP A 1019 11.37 5.24 31.72
C ASP A 1019 11.34 6.64 31.10
N GLU A 1020 12.17 7.56 31.57
CA GLU A 1020 12.32 8.93 31.01
C GLU A 1020 12.68 8.91 29.51
N LYS A 1021 13.24 7.79 29.03
CA LYS A 1021 13.65 7.57 27.64
C LYS A 1021 12.68 6.69 26.85
N ARG A 1022 11.66 6.13 27.49
CA ARG A 1022 10.54 5.45 26.83
C ARG A 1022 9.41 6.48 26.67
N ALA A 1023 9.27 7.09 25.49
CA ALA A 1023 8.24 8.10 25.25
C ALA A 1023 6.85 7.61 25.69
N SER A 1024 6.22 8.41 26.56
CA SER A 1024 4.90 8.21 27.12
C SER A 1024 3.83 8.59 26.11
N ASN A 1025 3.17 7.61 25.50
CA ASN A 1025 1.85 7.77 24.86
C ASN A 1025 0.86 6.74 25.43
N LEU A 1026 0.76 6.70 26.76
CA LEU A 1026 -0.31 5.97 27.45
C LEU A 1026 -1.44 6.89 27.93
N GLU A 1027 -1.30 8.22 27.83
CA GLU A 1027 -2.31 9.16 28.36
C GLU A 1027 -3.25 9.77 27.30
N GLU A 1028 -3.05 9.56 26.00
CA GLU A 1028 -3.99 10.06 24.96
C GLU A 1028 -5.10 9.08 24.56
N LEU A 1029 -5.17 7.89 25.16
CA LEU A 1029 -6.25 6.92 24.93
C LEU A 1029 -7.36 6.92 26.00
N ASP A 1030 -7.18 7.62 27.13
CA ASP A 1030 -8.15 7.69 28.23
C ASP A 1030 -8.89 9.05 28.33
N ALA A 1031 -8.70 9.96 27.37
CA ALA A 1031 -9.30 11.31 27.38
C ALA A 1031 -10.35 11.56 26.28
N ALA A 1032 -10.95 10.49 25.75
CA ALA A 1032 -12.10 10.58 24.84
C ALA A 1032 -13.22 9.62 25.28
N ASP A 1033 -13.82 9.92 26.44
CA ASP A 1033 -15.19 9.51 26.80
C ASP A 1033 -16.20 10.55 26.31
#